data_AF-A0AA38XJH0-F1
#
_entry.id   AF-A0AA38XJH0-F1
#
_cell.length_a   1.000
_cell.length_b   1.000
_cell.length_c   1.000
_cell.angle_alpha   90.00
_cell.angle_beta   90.00
_cell.angle_gamma   90.00
#
_symmetry.space_group_name_H-M   'P 1'
#
loop_
_entity.id
_entity.type
_entity.pdbx_description
1 polymer ?
#
loop_
_entity_poly.entity_id
_entity_poly.type
_entity_poly.pdbx_seq_one_letter_code
_entity_poly.pdbx_strand_id
1 'polypeptide(L)'
;MAPILVKSLNRLSKEAIINLAIQWLEDGHTSSPYLLCNRTGFEADDEDYQHTPAESIEELKKLYIGLRSNISQTTKRDVIDRIVDGDWRRGISLHQHAMIDFAHLEQNDSALKWSALKLVPLEADGQRRTDDADFRPAEKRKLSCSPEPTYPQITPQAFLSALKAEISPLVKAHYHLHRMPSPYNLTILRLYISPTSSFVPSRSKHPRRPKHATDPGRIVYIALPDSCPHVYISISGSSANSSSSGRSKSSARDAKEKIMAKVDMAAMKKIVLEAIPKAMSRPQQRWALESTRLVARSLRAMCELRGNGKPGTGGGAYSIFAEGEKSVEKSPVDVQMAQQAPQDDERQRLIDKRFGHVGREHYAALDRVHVKLSHPQQFNDPGESDDPSLSTEQESTGAEVFLTFSGSDVFGGLKKLAELGPSYVDLDKTPAWMTGELGLSNLTVWSWIVQVVQQLIQPTSTSTHLNNHIPIQRPPTPSTMPSKYLSKLQGKSVLLVGGSAGIGYGIAEGALEFGAKVVIASRSQDRVTAAVEKLKATYPDQAGNIRGHTISLDSANANTEEQLVQLFDFVTDKGKTPVDHIVETVGDLELRGKLTIESVTPELMAQAFSTRIVGVSLLAKVGAKYLKKEYTSSFTMTTGGMLYRPRKGASPFIAAAGGKEPFTKALALDLAPIRVNLVSPGAIDTELLWSSAPGGKAALEEAYKKVGILNRIGDVEDVVEGYLAIMKSGFTTGSTVHIEGGFLLA
;
A
#
# COMPACT_ATOMS: atom_id res chain seq x y z
N MET A 1 33.75 31.29 -8.34
CA MET A 1 33.15 29.95 -8.48
C MET A 1 34.15 28.92 -9.01
N ALA A 2 35.17 29.35 -9.76
CA ALA A 2 36.07 28.48 -10.53
C ALA A 2 36.58 27.21 -9.81
N PRO A 3 37.17 27.23 -8.59
CA PRO A 3 37.77 26.01 -8.05
C PRO A 3 36.77 24.90 -7.72
N ILE A 4 35.54 25.25 -7.35
CA ILE A 4 34.51 24.28 -6.99
C ILE A 4 33.83 23.75 -8.25
N LEU A 5 33.61 24.62 -9.23
CA LEU A 5 33.09 24.23 -10.54
C LEU A 5 34.06 23.27 -11.25
N VAL A 6 35.35 23.60 -11.26
CA VAL A 6 36.42 22.73 -11.76
C VAL A 6 36.39 21.37 -11.05
N LYS A 7 36.20 21.36 -9.72
CA LYS A 7 36.07 20.10 -8.96
C LYS A 7 34.84 19.28 -9.36
N SER A 8 33.70 19.92 -9.63
CA SER A 8 32.48 19.24 -10.06
C SER A 8 32.60 18.69 -11.48
N LEU A 9 33.09 19.50 -12.43
CA LEU A 9 33.35 19.07 -13.81
C LEU A 9 34.39 17.95 -13.88
N ASN A 10 35.41 17.98 -13.02
CA ASN A 10 36.40 16.92 -12.95
C ASN A 10 35.84 15.55 -12.54
N ARG A 11 34.62 15.45 -12.02
CA ARG A 11 33.98 14.17 -11.72
C ARG A 11 33.37 13.49 -12.95
N LEU A 12 33.19 14.23 -14.04
CA LEU A 12 32.54 13.75 -15.26
C LEU A 12 33.56 13.22 -16.26
N SER A 13 33.13 12.33 -17.16
CA SER A 13 33.93 11.99 -18.35
C SER A 13 34.11 13.21 -19.26
N LYS A 14 35.20 13.24 -20.04
CA LYS A 14 35.47 14.32 -21.02
C LYS A 14 34.31 14.49 -22.01
N GLU A 15 33.74 13.37 -22.48
CA GLU A 15 32.60 13.38 -23.40
C GLU A 15 31.37 14.03 -22.79
N ALA A 16 31.04 13.72 -21.52
CA ALA A 16 29.89 14.33 -20.87
C ALA A 16 30.04 15.82 -20.63
N ILE A 17 31.25 16.31 -20.35
CA ILE A 17 31.52 17.75 -20.23
C ILE A 17 31.23 18.46 -21.55
N ILE A 18 31.68 17.89 -22.67
CA ILE A 18 31.45 18.46 -24.00
C ILE A 18 29.96 18.41 -24.36
N ASN A 19 29.29 17.30 -24.10
CA ASN A 19 27.85 17.16 -24.37
C ASN A 19 27.03 18.16 -23.54
N LEU A 20 27.39 18.38 -22.27
CA LEU A 20 26.75 19.40 -21.43
C LEU A 20 26.95 20.81 -21.99
N ALA A 21 28.17 21.14 -22.44
CA ALA A 21 28.45 22.44 -23.04
C ALA A 21 27.63 22.66 -24.32
N ILE A 22 27.50 21.64 -25.18
CA ILE A 22 26.64 21.69 -26.37
C ILE A 22 25.17 21.90 -25.97
N GLN A 23 24.69 21.18 -24.96
CA GLN A 23 23.31 21.30 -24.47
C GLN A 23 23.03 22.70 -23.89
N TRP A 24 24.00 23.33 -23.22
CA TRP A 24 23.86 24.70 -22.73
C TRP A 24 23.75 25.75 -23.83
N LEU A 25 24.19 25.42 -25.05
CA LEU A 25 24.13 26.28 -26.24
C LEU A 25 22.87 26.05 -27.09
N GLU A 26 21.95 25.18 -26.67
CA GLU A 26 20.65 25.00 -27.32
C GLU A 26 19.62 26.05 -26.88
N ASP A 27 18.67 26.36 -27.75
CA ASP A 27 17.68 27.42 -27.54
C ASP A 27 16.79 27.14 -26.32
N GLY A 28 16.71 28.11 -25.40
CA GLY A 28 15.83 28.06 -24.23
C GLY A 28 16.50 27.96 -22.86
N HIS A 29 17.83 27.95 -22.78
CA HIS A 29 18.56 27.92 -21.51
C HIS A 29 19.03 29.33 -21.04
N THR A 30 18.99 29.54 -19.72
CA THR A 30 18.99 30.87 -19.07
C THR A 30 20.35 31.54 -18.89
N SER A 31 21.44 30.95 -19.38
CA SER A 31 22.81 31.43 -19.16
C SER A 31 23.55 31.62 -20.47
N SER A 32 23.69 32.87 -20.88
CA SER A 32 24.43 33.25 -22.08
C SER A 32 25.94 33.03 -21.88
N PRO A 33 26.63 32.36 -22.82
CA PRO A 33 28.08 32.32 -22.82
C PRO A 33 28.66 33.73 -23.02
N TYR A 34 29.94 33.88 -22.71
CA TYR A 34 30.68 35.08 -23.01
C TYR A 34 31.03 35.12 -24.49
N LEU A 35 30.42 36.06 -25.22
CA LEU A 35 30.63 36.28 -26.66
C LEU A 35 31.27 37.65 -26.89
N LEU A 36 31.95 37.82 -28.02
CA LEU A 36 32.57 39.09 -28.42
C LEU A 36 31.56 40.24 -28.45
N CYS A 37 30.33 39.98 -28.88
CA CYS A 37 29.25 40.98 -28.93
C CYS A 37 28.77 41.47 -27.55
N ASN A 38 29.04 40.71 -26.48
CA ASN A 38 28.61 41.00 -25.10
C ASN A 38 29.75 41.57 -24.23
N ARG A 39 30.86 41.97 -24.86
CA ARG A 39 32.04 42.55 -24.22
C ARG A 39 31.73 43.95 -23.70
N THR A 40 32.09 44.21 -22.44
CA THR A 40 31.96 45.56 -21.86
C THR A 40 33.28 46.31 -22.00
N GLY A 41 33.24 47.63 -22.23
CA GLY A 41 34.43 48.45 -22.51
C GLY A 41 35.49 48.48 -21.41
N PHE A 42 35.13 48.13 -20.17
CA PHE A 42 36.07 48.03 -19.03
C PHE A 42 36.82 46.68 -18.96
N GLU A 43 36.41 45.65 -19.72
CA GLU A 43 37.08 44.35 -19.84
C GLU A 43 38.14 44.35 -20.97
N ALA A 44 38.50 45.53 -21.50
CA ALA A 44 39.43 45.66 -22.62
C ALA A 44 40.91 45.70 -22.19
N ASP A 45 41.20 46.18 -20.98
CA ASP A 45 42.55 46.57 -20.57
C ASP A 45 43.30 45.51 -19.72
N ASP A 46 42.64 44.40 -19.33
CA ASP A 46 43.14 43.45 -18.32
C ASP A 46 43.34 41.98 -18.79
N GLU A 47 43.26 41.65 -20.09
CA GLU A 47 43.04 40.25 -20.51
C GLU A 47 44.31 39.41 -20.87
N ASP A 48 44.96 38.79 -19.87
CA ASP A 48 45.81 37.59 -20.03
C ASP A 48 44.96 36.29 -20.09
N TYR A 49 43.90 36.24 -20.93
CA TYR A 49 43.05 35.03 -21.03
C TYR A 49 43.53 34.07 -22.12
N GLN A 50 43.58 32.78 -21.79
CA GLN A 50 44.09 31.71 -22.67
C GLN A 50 43.15 31.37 -23.85
N HIS A 51 41.89 31.78 -23.81
CA HIS A 51 40.87 31.38 -24.79
C HIS A 51 40.13 32.59 -25.36
N THR A 52 40.14 32.72 -26.69
CA THR A 52 39.43 33.78 -27.41
C THR A 52 37.91 33.50 -27.42
N PRO A 53 37.08 34.49 -27.07
CA PRO A 53 35.62 34.36 -27.12
C PRO A 53 35.12 34.28 -28.57
N ALA A 54 34.03 33.54 -28.79
CA ALA A 54 33.39 33.40 -30.10
C ALA A 54 32.53 34.62 -30.46
N GLU A 55 32.25 34.82 -31.75
CA GLU A 55 31.39 35.90 -32.26
C GLU A 55 29.90 35.58 -32.08
N SER A 56 29.50 34.32 -32.28
CA SER A 56 28.11 33.87 -32.17
C SER A 56 27.94 32.54 -31.42
N ILE A 57 26.70 32.23 -31.02
CA ILE A 57 26.36 30.95 -30.36
C ILE A 57 26.58 29.77 -31.31
N GLU A 58 26.26 29.94 -32.60
CA GLU A 58 26.44 28.91 -33.63
C GLU A 58 27.91 28.59 -33.87
N GLU A 59 28.78 29.61 -33.86
CA GLU A 59 30.22 29.42 -33.95
C GLU A 59 30.76 28.65 -32.75
N LEU A 60 30.34 29.04 -31.54
CA LEU A 60 30.72 28.35 -30.31
C LEU A 60 30.24 26.89 -30.31
N LYS A 61 29.03 26.64 -30.80
CA LYS A 61 28.47 25.28 -30.95
C LYS A 61 29.28 24.44 -31.93
N LYS A 62 29.69 24.99 -33.08
CA LYS A 62 30.58 24.31 -34.04
C LYS A 62 31.92 23.94 -33.39
N LEU A 63 32.46 24.82 -32.56
CA LEU A 63 33.71 24.56 -31.85
C LEU A 63 33.59 23.37 -30.90
N TYR A 64 32.56 23.31 -30.07
CA TYR A 64 32.34 22.17 -29.16
C TYR A 64 32.02 20.86 -29.90
N ILE A 65 31.33 20.92 -31.05
CA ILE A 65 31.12 19.76 -31.94
C ILE A 65 32.47 19.28 -32.52
N GLY A 66 33.36 20.21 -32.85
CA GLY A 66 34.74 19.92 -33.26
C GLY A 66 35.54 19.21 -32.15
N LEU A 67 35.43 19.70 -30.91
CA LEU A 67 36.07 19.07 -29.74
C LEU A 67 35.52 17.66 -29.46
N ARG A 68 34.22 17.43 -29.71
CA ARG A 68 33.61 16.10 -29.61
C ARG A 68 34.17 15.14 -30.67
N SER A 69 34.39 15.64 -31.89
CA SER A 69 34.90 14.85 -33.01
C SER A 69 36.39 14.51 -32.84
N ASN A 70 37.16 15.43 -32.24
CA ASN A 70 38.60 15.27 -31.96
C ASN A 70 38.88 14.89 -30.50
N ILE A 71 38.06 14.00 -29.93
CA ILE A 71 38.10 13.70 -28.50
C ILE A 71 39.46 13.15 -28.04
N SER A 72 40.27 12.54 -28.90
CA SER A 72 41.58 12.00 -28.55
C SER A 72 42.69 13.07 -28.40
N GLN A 73 42.55 14.22 -29.05
CA GLN A 73 43.61 15.25 -29.13
C GLN A 73 43.53 16.29 -28.00
N THR A 74 42.34 16.51 -27.42
CA THR A 74 42.14 17.50 -26.36
C THR A 74 42.21 16.87 -24.98
N THR A 75 42.92 17.50 -24.03
CA THR A 75 42.92 17.02 -22.64
C THR A 75 41.63 17.43 -21.93
N LYS A 76 41.23 16.65 -20.91
CA LYS A 76 40.06 16.97 -20.10
C LYS A 76 40.20 18.34 -19.41
N ARG A 77 41.42 18.69 -19.02
CA ARG A 77 41.74 19.94 -18.35
C ARG A 77 41.52 21.13 -19.28
N ASP A 78 41.99 21.05 -20.52
CA ASP A 78 41.81 22.13 -21.51
C ASP A 78 40.32 22.43 -21.76
N VAL A 79 39.47 21.40 -21.79
CA VAL A 79 38.02 21.58 -21.95
C VAL A 79 37.41 22.28 -20.73
N ILE A 80 37.84 21.92 -19.53
CA ILE A 80 37.35 22.53 -18.29
C ILE A 80 37.82 23.99 -18.19
N ASP A 81 39.10 24.24 -18.44
CA ASP A 81 39.70 25.57 -18.40
C ASP A 81 39.05 26.46 -19.46
N ARG A 82 38.77 25.93 -20.66
CA ARG A 82 37.96 26.63 -21.68
C ARG A 82 36.57 27.02 -21.19
N ILE A 83 35.85 26.12 -20.53
CA ILE A 83 34.51 26.40 -19.99
C ILE A 83 34.57 27.46 -18.88
N VAL A 84 35.52 27.32 -17.93
CA VAL A 84 35.53 28.11 -16.70
C VAL A 84 36.19 29.47 -16.89
N ASP A 85 37.31 29.53 -17.63
CA ASP A 85 38.11 30.73 -17.80
C ASP A 85 37.83 31.43 -19.16
N GLY A 86 37.25 30.71 -20.13
CA GLY A 86 36.80 31.25 -21.42
C GLY A 86 35.29 31.47 -21.49
N ASP A 87 34.58 30.47 -22.01
CA ASP A 87 33.22 30.62 -22.53
C ASP A 87 32.16 30.93 -21.44
N TRP A 88 32.37 30.53 -20.19
CA TRP A 88 31.52 30.89 -19.03
C TRP A 88 32.30 31.57 -17.90
N ARG A 89 33.24 32.46 -18.24
CA ARG A 89 34.05 33.23 -17.28
C ARG A 89 33.29 34.06 -16.26
N ARG A 90 32.07 34.52 -16.61
CA ARG A 90 31.15 35.23 -15.69
C ARG A 90 30.46 34.28 -14.69
N GLY A 91 30.67 32.98 -14.83
CA GLY A 91 30.07 31.92 -14.01
C GLY A 91 28.88 31.24 -14.70
N ILE A 92 28.50 30.08 -14.16
CA ILE A 92 27.36 29.28 -14.63
C ILE A 92 26.13 29.47 -13.75
N SER A 93 24.95 29.19 -14.30
CA SER A 93 23.69 29.24 -13.56
C SER A 93 23.50 28.05 -12.60
N LEU A 94 22.60 28.19 -11.62
CA LEU A 94 22.20 27.06 -10.75
C LEU A 94 21.53 25.93 -11.53
N HIS A 95 20.92 26.25 -12.68
CA HIS A 95 20.36 25.27 -13.61
C HIS A 95 21.47 24.44 -14.26
N GLN A 96 22.48 25.09 -14.85
CA GLN A 96 23.65 24.41 -15.43
C GLN A 96 24.39 23.57 -14.38
N HIS A 97 24.52 24.08 -13.15
CA HIS A 97 25.11 23.30 -12.07
C HIS A 97 24.28 22.05 -11.75
N ALA A 98 22.95 22.14 -11.74
CA ALA A 98 22.10 20.97 -11.56
C ALA A 98 22.34 19.93 -12.67
N MET A 99 22.50 20.36 -13.92
CA MET A 99 22.81 19.46 -15.04
C MET A 99 24.15 18.72 -14.86
N ILE A 100 25.18 19.40 -14.34
CA ILE A 100 26.47 18.75 -13.99
C ILE A 100 26.26 17.67 -12.93
N ASP A 101 25.48 17.95 -11.89
CA ASP A 101 25.20 16.99 -10.83
C ASP A 101 24.45 15.76 -11.37
N PHE A 102 23.47 15.96 -12.26
CA PHE A 102 22.72 14.86 -12.88
C PHE A 102 23.56 14.02 -13.84
N ALA A 103 24.41 14.65 -14.67
CA ALA A 103 25.36 13.90 -15.50
C ALA A 103 26.31 13.03 -14.64
N HIS A 104 26.67 13.49 -13.45
CA HIS A 104 27.50 12.71 -12.53
C HIS A 104 26.75 11.51 -11.93
N LEU A 105 25.46 11.70 -11.60
CA LEU A 105 24.57 10.64 -11.11
C LEU A 105 24.32 9.56 -12.17
N GLU A 106 24.19 9.94 -13.43
CA GLU A 106 24.01 8.99 -14.53
C GLU A 106 25.25 8.13 -14.78
N GLN A 107 26.44 8.70 -14.63
CA GLN A 107 27.71 7.97 -14.78
C GLN A 107 28.06 7.12 -13.56
N ASN A 108 27.59 7.51 -12.38
CA ASN A 108 27.97 6.89 -11.11
C ASN A 108 26.74 6.62 -10.25
N ASP A 109 26.20 5.42 -10.36
CA ASP A 109 25.04 4.99 -9.57
C ASP A 109 25.30 5.00 -8.05
N SER A 110 26.57 4.80 -7.65
CA SER A 110 26.99 4.84 -6.24
C SER A 110 27.31 6.24 -5.69
N ALA A 111 27.00 7.31 -6.45
CA ALA A 111 27.37 8.67 -6.08
C ALA A 111 26.60 9.22 -4.87
N LEU A 112 25.38 8.73 -4.63
CA LEU A 112 24.53 9.16 -3.53
C LEU A 112 24.03 7.98 -2.72
N LYS A 113 23.92 8.20 -1.41
CA LYS A 113 23.25 7.28 -0.50
C LYS A 113 21.78 7.63 -0.43
N TRP A 114 20.90 6.64 -0.54
CA TRP A 114 19.46 6.80 -0.64
C TRP A 114 18.74 6.14 0.55
N SER A 115 17.63 6.74 0.96
CA SER A 115 16.67 6.17 1.92
C SER A 115 15.33 5.98 1.23
N ALA A 116 14.70 4.83 1.37
CA ALA A 116 13.31 4.63 0.93
C ALA A 116 12.31 5.02 2.03
N LEU A 117 11.34 5.82 1.65
CA LEU A 117 10.16 6.13 2.46
C LEU A 117 8.92 5.61 1.73
N LYS A 118 7.97 5.06 2.47
CA LYS A 118 6.70 4.55 1.94
C LYS A 118 5.61 5.59 2.15
N LEU A 119 4.83 5.87 1.11
CA LEU A 119 3.60 6.66 1.22
C LEU A 119 2.50 5.80 1.85
N VAL A 120 1.93 6.32 2.93
CA VAL A 120 0.84 5.69 3.67
C VAL A 120 -0.31 6.70 3.74
N PRO A 121 -1.56 6.29 3.49
CA PRO A 121 -2.70 7.20 3.66
C PRO A 121 -2.79 7.65 5.12
N LEU A 122 -2.90 8.96 5.34
CA LEU A 122 -3.15 9.54 6.65
C LEU A 122 -4.65 9.48 6.91
N GLU A 123 -5.08 8.52 7.73
CA GLU A 123 -6.48 8.44 8.18
C GLU A 123 -6.87 9.76 8.87
N ALA A 124 -8.05 10.29 8.55
CA ALA A 124 -8.52 11.53 9.15
C ALA A 124 -8.65 11.33 10.67
N ASP A 125 -7.99 12.19 11.43
CA ASP A 125 -7.90 12.14 12.89
C ASP A 125 -9.31 12.29 13.52
N GLY A 126 -9.98 11.16 13.68
CA GLY A 126 -11.22 10.98 14.44
C GLY A 126 -11.13 9.78 15.40
N GLN A 127 -9.95 9.17 15.53
CA GLN A 127 -9.68 8.03 16.41
C GLN A 127 -8.31 8.17 17.10
N ARG A 128 -8.12 9.24 17.87
CA ARG A 128 -7.18 9.21 18.99
C ARG A 128 -7.99 9.17 20.28
N ARG A 129 -8.32 7.96 20.73
CA ARG A 129 -8.51 7.70 22.16
C ARG A 129 -7.15 7.38 22.75
N THR A 130 -6.81 8.14 23.78
CA THR A 130 -5.79 7.83 24.77
C THR A 130 -6.09 6.46 25.37
N ASP A 131 -5.08 5.62 25.53
CA ASP A 131 -4.61 5.15 26.84
C ASP A 131 -3.42 4.20 26.64
N ASP A 132 -2.61 4.16 27.69
CA ASP A 132 -1.25 3.67 27.77
C ASP A 132 -1.01 2.18 27.47
N ALA A 133 0.26 1.89 27.20
CA ALA A 133 0.94 0.60 27.38
C ALA A 133 0.35 -0.62 26.66
N ASP A 134 0.91 -0.98 25.51
CA ASP A 134 1.54 -2.30 25.31
C ASP A 134 2.09 -2.46 23.89
N PHE A 135 3.40 -2.72 23.81
CA PHE A 135 4.07 -3.18 22.60
C PHE A 135 3.64 -4.63 22.32
N ARG A 136 2.68 -4.84 21.40
CA ARG A 136 2.43 -6.16 20.81
C ARG A 136 2.93 -6.21 19.35
N PRO A 137 3.70 -7.25 18.95
CA PRO A 137 4.17 -7.39 17.58
C PRO A 137 2.99 -7.74 16.66
N ALA A 138 2.90 -7.08 15.50
CA ALA A 138 1.83 -7.29 14.54
C ALA A 138 1.73 -8.76 14.09
N GLU A 139 0.69 -9.45 14.55
CA GLU A 139 0.31 -10.76 14.02
C GLU A 139 -0.19 -10.64 12.58
N LYS A 140 0.28 -11.57 11.77
CA LYS A 140 0.16 -11.65 10.30
C LYS A 140 -1.31 -11.57 9.86
N ARG A 141 -1.67 -10.43 9.26
CA ARG A 141 -2.96 -10.21 8.58
C ARG A 141 -3.10 -11.14 7.37
N LYS A 142 -4.22 -11.87 7.30
CA LYS A 142 -4.70 -12.59 6.12
C LYS A 142 -5.08 -11.59 5.02
N LEU A 143 -4.72 -11.93 3.78
CA LEU A 143 -5.02 -11.16 2.56
C LEU A 143 -6.51 -10.82 2.47
N SER A 144 -6.78 -9.53 2.53
CA SER A 144 -8.06 -8.93 2.23
C SER A 144 -7.85 -7.92 1.13
N CYS A 145 -8.58 -8.08 0.04
CA CYS A 145 -8.61 -7.13 -1.05
C CYS A 145 -9.46 -5.93 -0.60
N SER A 146 -8.92 -5.06 0.24
CA SER A 146 -9.25 -3.64 0.15
C SER A 146 -8.83 -3.18 -1.25
N PRO A 147 -9.54 -2.27 -1.94
CA PRO A 147 -8.91 -1.60 -3.07
C PRO A 147 -7.62 -1.01 -2.53
N GLU A 148 -6.47 -1.54 -2.96
CA GLU A 148 -5.19 -1.03 -2.51
C GLU A 148 -5.26 0.49 -2.73
N PRO A 149 -4.90 1.30 -1.73
CA PRO A 149 -5.01 2.74 -1.85
C PRO A 149 -4.24 3.14 -3.11
N THR A 150 -4.97 3.56 -4.14
CA THR A 150 -4.36 3.88 -5.43
C THR A 150 -3.40 5.02 -5.17
N TYR A 151 -2.10 4.74 -5.28
CA TYR A 151 -1.07 5.72 -5.00
C TYR A 151 -1.27 6.95 -5.90
N PRO A 152 -0.97 8.15 -5.39
CA PRO A 152 -1.25 9.38 -6.11
C PRO A 152 -0.45 9.42 -7.42
N GLN A 153 -1.14 9.30 -8.56
CA GLN A 153 -0.57 9.54 -9.88
C GLN A 153 -0.55 11.05 -10.13
N ILE A 154 0.60 11.68 -9.86
CA ILE A 154 0.80 13.12 -10.02
C ILE A 154 1.90 13.33 -11.06
N THR A 155 1.65 14.23 -12.01
CA THR A 155 2.68 14.60 -12.99
C THR A 155 3.83 15.31 -12.27
N PRO A 156 5.10 15.08 -12.66
CA PRO A 156 6.24 15.71 -12.00
C PRO A 156 6.16 17.23 -11.91
N GLN A 157 5.55 17.89 -12.91
CA GLN A 157 5.32 19.33 -12.92
C GLN A 157 4.28 19.78 -11.88
N ALA A 158 3.17 19.04 -11.74
CA ALA A 158 2.15 19.34 -10.73
C ALA A 158 2.71 19.13 -9.31
N PHE A 159 3.46 18.05 -9.10
CA PHE A 159 4.16 17.81 -7.83
C PHE A 159 5.12 18.95 -7.50
N LEU A 160 5.93 19.39 -8.48
CA LEU A 160 6.83 20.52 -8.29
C LEU A 160 6.10 21.81 -7.93
N SER A 161 4.96 22.09 -8.56
CA SER A 161 4.15 23.28 -8.26
C SER A 161 3.59 23.25 -6.84
N ALA A 162 3.04 22.10 -6.42
CA ALA A 162 2.51 21.91 -5.07
C ALA A 162 3.63 22.00 -4.01
N LEU A 163 4.78 21.37 -4.27
CA LEU A 163 5.94 21.42 -3.38
C LEU A 163 6.49 22.85 -3.25
N LYS A 164 6.52 23.62 -4.34
CA LYS A 164 6.88 25.04 -4.32
C LYS A 164 5.93 25.84 -3.44
N ALA A 165 4.62 25.60 -3.50
CA ALA A 165 3.65 26.32 -2.68
C ALA A 165 3.88 26.10 -1.17
N GLU A 166 4.26 24.88 -0.77
CA GLU A 166 4.54 24.53 0.63
C GLU A 166 5.90 25.05 1.14
N ILE A 167 6.96 24.96 0.32
CA ILE A 167 8.33 25.30 0.75
C ILE A 167 8.64 26.80 0.61
N SER A 168 8.15 27.46 -0.44
CA SER A 168 8.52 28.85 -0.77
C SER A 168 8.22 29.88 0.33
N PRO A 169 7.14 29.76 1.13
CA PRO A 169 6.89 30.65 2.27
C PRO A 169 7.97 30.54 3.36
N LEU A 170 8.58 29.36 3.50
CA LEU A 170 9.53 29.06 4.58
C LEU A 170 10.97 29.34 4.16
N VAL A 171 11.38 28.91 2.95
CA VAL A 171 12.75 29.04 2.48
C VAL A 171 12.83 29.30 0.98
N LYS A 172 13.83 30.10 0.56
CA LYS A 172 14.18 30.25 -0.85
C LYS A 172 14.94 29.02 -1.34
N ALA A 173 14.41 28.35 -2.35
CA ALA A 173 15.03 27.17 -2.94
C ALA A 173 15.02 27.21 -4.48
N HIS A 174 16.03 26.58 -5.07
CA HIS A 174 16.12 26.30 -6.50
C HIS A 174 15.73 24.84 -6.75
N TYR A 175 14.87 24.62 -7.74
CA TYR A 175 14.31 23.31 -8.07
C TYR A 175 14.71 22.94 -9.50
N HIS A 176 15.22 21.74 -9.70
CA HIS A 176 15.51 21.21 -11.03
C HIS A 176 15.01 19.77 -11.14
N LEU A 177 14.20 19.51 -12.15
CA LEU A 177 13.58 18.21 -12.39
C LEU A 177 14.33 17.51 -13.54
N HIS A 178 14.74 16.26 -13.31
CA HIS A 178 15.46 15.46 -14.29
C HIS A 178 14.84 14.06 -14.40
N ARG A 179 14.60 13.58 -15.62
CA ARG A 179 14.09 12.22 -15.86
C ARG A 179 15.26 11.29 -16.14
N MET A 180 15.45 10.28 -15.30
CA MET A 180 16.54 9.30 -15.51
C MET A 180 16.22 8.39 -16.69
N PRO A 181 17.19 8.08 -17.57
CA PRO A 181 17.00 7.13 -18.67
C PRO A 181 16.81 5.68 -18.16
N SER A 182 16.39 4.79 -19.06
CA SER A 182 16.33 3.34 -18.81
C SER A 182 17.70 2.83 -18.31
N PRO A 183 17.78 1.97 -17.28
CA PRO A 183 16.71 1.12 -16.70
C PRO A 183 15.94 1.72 -15.51
N TYR A 184 16.30 2.92 -15.03
CA TYR A 184 15.76 3.44 -13.76
C TYR A 184 14.29 3.85 -13.84
N ASN A 185 13.85 4.36 -14.99
CA ASN A 185 12.48 4.80 -15.24
C ASN A 185 11.86 5.62 -14.08
N LEU A 186 12.60 6.58 -13.53
CA LEU A 186 12.17 7.45 -12.44
C LEU A 186 12.49 8.92 -12.71
N THR A 187 11.83 9.81 -11.97
CA THR A 187 12.09 11.26 -12.00
C THR A 187 12.78 11.71 -10.73
N ILE A 188 13.88 12.45 -10.85
CA ILE A 188 14.60 13.03 -9.71
C ILE A 188 14.40 14.54 -9.67
N LEU A 189 13.96 15.04 -8.53
CA LEU A 189 13.93 16.45 -8.19
C LEU A 189 15.16 16.81 -7.35
N ARG A 190 16.00 17.70 -7.85
CA ARG A 190 17.08 18.35 -7.09
C ARG A 190 16.58 19.64 -6.48
N LEU A 191 16.62 19.69 -5.15
CA LEU A 191 16.31 20.87 -4.34
C LEU A 191 17.59 21.45 -3.76
N TYR A 192 17.96 22.66 -4.15
CA TYR A 192 19.03 23.42 -3.52
C TYR A 192 18.41 24.51 -2.64
N ILE A 193 18.68 24.46 -1.33
CA ILE A 193 18.11 25.40 -0.37
C ILE A 193 19.11 26.52 -0.07
N SER A 194 18.67 27.77 -0.21
CA SER A 194 19.51 28.93 0.08
C SER A 194 19.63 29.13 1.59
N PRO A 195 20.83 29.45 2.13
CA PRO A 195 21.05 29.67 3.57
C PRO A 195 20.41 30.94 4.12
N THR A 196 19.78 31.75 3.28
CA THR A 196 19.18 33.03 3.67
C THR A 196 17.73 32.82 4.03
N SER A 197 17.37 33.04 5.29
CA SER A 197 15.99 33.11 5.76
C SER A 197 15.19 34.11 4.92
N SER A 198 13.94 33.75 4.59
CA SER A 198 12.99 34.55 3.81
C SER A 198 12.77 35.97 4.36
N PHE A 199 13.09 36.18 5.64
CA PHE A 199 12.83 37.41 6.39
C PHE A 199 14.02 38.38 6.47
N VAL A 200 15.18 38.06 5.88
CA VAL A 200 16.31 38.99 5.83
C VAL A 200 16.25 39.78 4.52
N PRO A 201 16.00 41.11 4.53
CA PRO A 201 16.01 41.92 3.33
C PRO A 201 17.43 41.96 2.74
N SER A 202 17.68 41.19 1.68
CA SER A 202 18.92 41.24 0.94
C SER A 202 18.74 42.06 -0.34
N ARG A 203 19.53 43.13 -0.48
CA ARG A 203 19.63 43.94 -1.71
C ARG A 203 20.31 43.22 -2.89
N SER A 204 20.96 42.07 -2.68
CA SER A 204 21.64 41.34 -3.76
C SER A 204 20.90 40.06 -4.17
N LYS A 205 20.65 39.92 -5.49
CA LYS A 205 20.18 38.67 -6.13
C LYS A 205 21.28 37.59 -6.22
N HIS A 206 22.49 37.87 -5.72
CA HIS A 206 23.66 37.01 -5.89
C HIS A 206 24.17 36.49 -4.54
N PRO A 207 24.57 35.21 -4.45
CA PRO A 207 25.13 34.64 -3.23
C PRO A 207 26.46 35.33 -2.91
N ARG A 208 26.59 35.86 -1.68
CA ARG A 208 27.80 36.60 -1.22
C ARG A 208 29.09 35.77 -1.24
N ARG A 209 29.01 34.43 -1.27
CA ARG A 209 30.18 33.54 -1.43
C ARG A 209 29.85 32.33 -2.33
N PRO A 210 30.67 32.02 -3.36
CA PRO A 210 30.52 30.85 -4.25
C PRO A 210 30.49 29.49 -3.54
N LYS A 211 31.16 29.39 -2.38
CA LYS A 211 31.22 28.16 -1.54
C LYS A 211 29.85 27.71 -1.02
N HIS A 212 28.88 28.62 -0.93
CA HIS A 212 27.55 28.30 -0.42
C HIS A 212 26.60 27.76 -1.48
N ALA A 213 26.80 28.12 -2.75
CA ALA A 213 25.97 27.70 -3.89
C ALA A 213 26.18 26.23 -4.31
N THR A 214 27.30 25.65 -3.87
CA THR A 214 27.84 24.37 -4.33
C THR A 214 28.02 23.38 -3.17
N ASP A 215 27.49 23.72 -1.99
CA ASP A 215 27.59 22.90 -0.79
C ASP A 215 26.66 21.67 -0.92
N PRO A 216 27.21 20.44 -1.02
CA PRO A 216 26.41 19.22 -1.16
C PRO A 216 25.54 18.96 0.08
N GLY A 217 25.86 19.55 1.23
CA GLY A 217 25.04 19.47 2.43
C GLY A 217 23.67 20.11 2.25
N ARG A 218 23.53 21.10 1.35
CA ARG A 218 22.32 21.92 1.14
C ARG A 218 21.45 21.45 -0.02
N ILE A 219 21.89 20.37 -0.67
CA ILE A 219 21.19 19.77 -1.79
C ILE A 219 20.46 18.54 -1.27
N VAL A 220 19.18 18.46 -1.59
CA VAL A 220 18.32 17.29 -1.33
C VAL A 220 17.83 16.78 -2.68
N TYR A 221 18.06 15.50 -2.94
CA TYR A 221 17.50 14.81 -4.09
C TYR A 221 16.30 13.98 -3.65
N ILE A 222 15.20 14.13 -4.37
CA ILE A 222 13.96 13.38 -4.17
C ILE A 222 13.72 12.61 -5.47
N ALA A 223 13.85 11.29 -5.42
CA ALA A 223 13.57 10.43 -6.56
C ALA A 223 12.17 9.82 -6.41
N LEU A 224 11.38 10.00 -7.46
CA LEU A 224 10.00 9.54 -7.60
C LEU A 224 9.96 8.46 -8.69
N PRO A 225 9.93 7.17 -8.30
CA PRO A 225 9.66 6.09 -9.24
C PRO A 225 8.24 6.17 -9.81
N ASP A 226 8.11 5.81 -11.08
CA ASP A 226 6.79 5.78 -11.74
C ASP A 226 5.92 4.70 -11.06
N SER A 227 4.67 5.03 -10.74
CA SER A 227 3.64 4.09 -10.24
C SER A 227 4.03 3.25 -9.01
N CYS A 228 4.79 3.80 -8.06
CA CYS A 228 5.27 3.09 -6.86
C CYS A 228 4.87 3.83 -5.55
N PRO A 229 4.55 3.12 -4.44
CA PRO A 229 4.36 3.72 -3.12
C PRO A 229 5.57 4.43 -2.53
N HIS A 230 6.76 4.19 -3.05
CA HIS A 230 8.00 4.59 -2.40
C HIS A 230 8.54 5.90 -2.98
N VAL A 231 9.06 6.74 -2.10
CA VAL A 231 9.81 7.95 -2.43
C VAL A 231 11.23 7.75 -1.91
N TYR A 232 12.24 7.96 -2.76
CA TYR A 232 13.63 7.86 -2.34
C TYR A 232 14.20 9.25 -2.08
N ILE A 233 14.91 9.40 -0.97
CA ILE A 233 15.51 10.68 -0.58
C ILE A 233 17.00 10.47 -0.37
N SER A 234 17.81 11.37 -0.92
CA SER A 234 19.24 11.35 -0.69
C SER A 234 19.55 11.62 0.79
N ILE A 235 20.25 10.69 1.42
CA ILE A 235 20.91 10.93 2.68
C ILE A 235 22.19 11.69 2.32
N SER A 236 22.18 13.01 2.49
CA SER A 236 23.44 13.76 2.44
C SER A 236 24.35 13.14 3.49
N GLY A 237 25.39 12.44 3.03
CA GLY A 237 26.43 11.99 3.92
C GLY A 237 26.92 13.21 4.68
N SER A 238 26.90 13.17 6.00
CA SER A 238 28.00 13.78 6.74
C SER A 238 29.24 13.28 6.03
N SER A 239 29.93 14.17 5.32
CA SER A 239 31.17 13.87 4.63
C SER A 239 32.16 13.38 5.68
N ALA A 240 32.12 12.08 5.96
CA ALA A 240 33.21 11.34 6.57
C ALA A 240 34.29 11.35 5.49
N ASN A 241 35.47 11.84 5.87
CA ASN A 241 36.66 12.06 5.05
C ASN A 241 36.81 13.43 4.39
N SER A 242 36.59 14.49 5.17
CA SER A 242 37.52 15.64 5.15
C SER A 242 38.36 15.68 6.42
N SER A 243 38.99 14.56 6.75
CA SER A 243 40.24 14.53 7.51
C SER A 243 41.39 14.88 6.56
N SER A 244 41.33 16.04 5.91
CA SER A 244 42.55 16.63 5.36
C SER A 244 43.33 17.17 6.56
N SER A 245 44.40 16.46 6.91
CA SER A 245 45.46 16.94 7.79
C SER A 245 45.92 18.33 7.34
N GLY A 246 45.40 19.35 8.01
CA GLY A 246 45.75 20.74 7.76
C GLY A 246 45.46 21.48 9.05
N ARG A 247 46.47 21.56 9.91
CA ARG A 247 46.41 22.18 11.24
C ARG A 247 46.28 23.70 11.09
N SER A 248 45.12 24.20 10.62
CA SER A 248 44.80 25.63 10.69
C SER A 248 43.95 25.88 11.92
N LYS A 249 44.42 26.76 12.82
CA LYS A 249 43.69 27.21 14.02
C LYS A 249 42.32 27.78 13.61
N SER A 250 41.25 26.98 13.67
CA SER A 250 39.89 27.47 13.43
C SER A 250 39.39 28.19 14.68
N SER A 251 38.89 29.41 14.50
CA SER A 251 38.38 30.25 15.58
C SER A 251 37.12 29.66 16.22
N ALA A 252 36.83 30.01 17.48
CA ALA A 252 35.58 29.61 18.16
C ALA A 252 34.30 30.05 17.40
N ARG A 253 34.42 31.07 16.54
CA ARG A 253 33.34 31.57 15.68
C ARG A 253 32.98 30.57 14.58
N ASP A 254 33.99 29.94 13.96
CA ASP A 254 33.79 28.92 12.91
C ASP A 254 33.19 27.63 13.46
N ALA A 255 33.49 27.28 14.72
CA ALA A 255 32.89 26.15 15.41
C ALA A 255 31.39 26.37 15.66
N LYS A 256 31.01 27.58 16.14
CA LYS A 256 29.61 27.96 16.34
C LYS A 256 28.82 28.01 15.02
N GLU A 257 29.42 28.54 13.96
CA GLU A 257 28.81 28.58 12.62
C GLU A 257 28.60 27.17 12.03
N LYS A 258 29.56 26.24 12.23
CA LYS A 258 29.41 24.83 11.83
C LYS A 258 28.30 24.10 12.61
N ILE A 259 28.16 24.37 13.91
CA ILE A 259 27.09 23.78 14.73
C ILE A 259 25.73 24.33 14.30
N MET A 260 25.61 25.66 14.14
CA MET A 260 24.39 26.30 13.66
C MET A 260 24.00 25.81 12.26
N ALA A 261 24.96 25.66 11.34
CA ALA A 261 24.71 25.11 10.01
C ALA A 261 24.21 23.66 10.04
N LYS A 262 24.71 22.81 10.97
CA LYS A 262 24.20 21.44 11.14
C LYS A 262 22.76 21.40 11.64
N VAL A 263 22.43 22.24 12.62
CA VAL A 263 21.07 22.36 13.18
C VAL A 263 20.09 22.88 12.12
N ASP A 264 20.52 23.88 11.34
CA ASP A 264 19.76 24.45 10.22
C ASP A 264 19.49 23.39 9.13
N MET A 265 20.47 22.54 8.82
CA MET A 265 20.29 21.46 7.84
C MET A 265 19.28 20.39 8.25
N ALA A 266 19.25 20.01 9.53
CA ALA A 266 18.27 19.05 10.03
C ALA A 266 16.85 19.63 9.97
N ALA A 267 16.69 20.91 10.33
CA ALA A 267 15.43 21.62 10.22
C ALA A 267 14.95 21.74 8.76
N MET A 268 15.83 22.10 7.83
CA MET A 268 15.52 22.17 6.40
C MET A 268 15.09 20.81 5.83
N LYS A 269 15.79 19.72 6.19
CA LYS A 269 15.39 18.36 5.79
C LYS A 269 14.02 17.98 6.34
N LYS A 270 13.73 18.33 7.60
CA LYS A 270 12.42 18.10 8.21
C LYS A 270 11.31 18.84 7.46
N ILE A 271 11.52 20.10 7.09
CA ILE A 271 10.56 20.88 6.29
C ILE A 271 10.28 20.18 4.95
N VAL A 272 11.31 19.72 4.25
CA VAL A 272 11.15 19.01 2.98
C VAL A 272 10.38 17.71 3.18
N LEU A 273 10.71 16.92 4.21
CA LEU A 273 10.03 15.67 4.53
C LEU A 273 8.55 15.85 4.87
N GLU A 274 8.19 16.95 5.54
CA GLU A 274 6.79 17.29 5.84
C GLU A 274 6.05 17.85 4.63
N ALA A 275 6.75 18.51 3.70
CA ALA A 275 6.16 19.10 2.50
C ALA A 275 5.85 18.06 1.41
N ILE A 276 6.66 17.00 1.25
CA ILE A 276 6.43 15.95 0.25
C ILE A 276 5.02 15.33 0.34
N PRO A 277 4.58 14.78 1.49
CA PRO A 277 3.26 14.16 1.58
C PRO A 277 2.13 15.17 1.36
N LYS A 278 2.29 16.43 1.79
CA LYS A 278 1.32 17.52 1.52
C LYS A 278 1.21 17.81 0.03
N ALA A 279 2.35 17.90 -0.66
CA ALA A 279 2.40 18.12 -2.11
C ALA A 279 1.81 16.94 -2.92
N MET A 280 1.81 15.74 -2.35
CA MET A 280 1.17 14.55 -2.94
C MET A 280 -0.29 14.37 -2.53
N SER A 281 -0.78 15.14 -1.56
CA SER A 281 -2.14 15.04 -1.05
C SER A 281 -3.13 15.84 -1.89
N ARG A 282 -4.37 15.34 -1.96
CA ARG A 282 -5.52 16.02 -2.54
C ARG A 282 -6.57 16.26 -1.45
N PRO A 283 -7.57 17.14 -1.65
CA PRO A 283 -8.70 17.23 -0.73
C PRO A 283 -9.29 15.83 -0.49
N GLN A 284 -9.48 15.47 0.78
CA GLN A 284 -9.96 14.14 1.24
C GLN A 284 -9.01 12.94 1.04
N GLN A 285 -7.82 13.13 0.45
CA GLN A 285 -6.78 12.11 0.32
C GLN A 285 -5.45 12.66 0.85
N ARG A 286 -5.26 12.53 2.17
CA ARG A 286 -4.03 12.94 2.83
C ARG A 286 -3.07 11.76 2.92
N TRP A 287 -1.79 12.04 2.76
CA TRP A 287 -0.73 11.04 2.83
C TRP A 287 0.27 11.40 3.93
N ALA A 288 1.01 10.41 4.38
CA ALA A 288 2.16 10.51 5.27
C ALA A 288 3.31 9.67 4.72
N LEU A 289 4.53 9.97 5.17
CA LEU A 289 5.73 9.21 4.84
C LEU A 289 6.14 8.34 6.04
N GLU A 290 6.25 7.04 5.81
CA GLU A 290 6.76 6.06 6.77
C GLU A 290 8.17 5.60 6.37
N SER A 291 9.08 5.44 7.34
CA SER A 291 10.43 4.96 7.06
C SER A 291 10.46 3.45 6.84
N THR A 292 10.94 3.02 5.68
CA THR A 292 11.12 1.58 5.38
C THR A 292 12.38 0.99 6.02
N ARG A 293 13.21 1.82 6.69
CA ARG A 293 14.55 1.47 7.20
C ARG A 293 15.52 0.88 6.17
N LEU A 294 15.18 0.95 4.87
CA LEU A 294 16.05 0.57 3.79
C LEU A 294 16.94 1.75 3.38
N VAL A 295 18.25 1.48 3.37
CA VAL A 295 19.28 2.42 2.97
C VAL A 295 20.27 1.73 2.04
N ALA A 296 20.49 2.28 0.85
CA ALA A 296 21.45 1.76 -0.13
C ALA A 296 22.36 2.86 -0.67
N ARG A 297 23.55 2.48 -1.18
CA ARG A 297 24.47 3.40 -1.87
C ARG A 297 24.16 3.58 -3.34
N SER A 298 23.29 2.74 -3.91
CA SER A 298 22.98 2.68 -5.33
C SER A 298 21.50 2.99 -5.52
N LEU A 299 21.18 3.83 -6.50
CA LEU A 299 19.78 4.10 -6.86
C LEU A 299 19.18 2.87 -7.56
N ARG A 300 20.00 2.13 -8.31
CA ARG A 300 19.60 0.85 -8.93
C ARG A 300 19.15 -0.15 -7.87
N ALA A 301 19.93 -0.34 -6.82
CA ALA A 301 19.60 -1.21 -5.70
C ALA A 301 18.30 -0.79 -4.99
N MET A 302 18.01 0.52 -4.89
CA MET A 302 16.72 1.00 -4.37
C MET A 302 15.54 0.59 -5.27
N CYS A 303 15.72 0.70 -6.59
CA CYS A 303 14.69 0.34 -7.57
C CYS A 303 14.45 -1.17 -7.66
N GLU A 304 15.50 -1.98 -7.47
CA GLU A 304 15.38 -3.44 -7.40
C GLU A 304 14.66 -3.87 -6.11
N LEU A 305 15.06 -3.31 -4.96
CA LEU A 305 14.47 -3.71 -3.67
C LEU A 305 13.06 -3.16 -3.44
N ARG A 306 12.78 -1.92 -3.88
CA ARG A 306 11.54 -1.18 -3.55
C ARG A 306 10.97 -0.37 -4.73
N GLY A 307 11.28 -0.74 -5.96
CA GLY A 307 10.70 -0.16 -7.18
C GLY A 307 9.63 -1.03 -7.84
N ASN A 308 9.34 -0.72 -9.10
CA ASN A 308 8.28 -1.34 -9.89
C ASN A 308 8.72 -2.55 -10.73
N GLY A 309 10.00 -2.91 -10.70
CA GLY A 309 10.46 -4.18 -11.27
C GLY A 309 9.93 -5.36 -10.46
N LYS A 310 9.62 -6.49 -11.11
CA LYS A 310 9.40 -7.76 -10.40
C LYS A 310 10.73 -8.13 -9.70
N PRO A 311 10.86 -8.20 -8.35
CA PRO A 311 9.89 -7.96 -7.30
C PRO A 311 10.40 -7.01 -6.18
N GLY A 312 9.53 -6.07 -5.82
CA GLY A 312 9.27 -5.82 -4.41
C GLY A 312 9.01 -7.16 -3.68
N THR A 313 9.80 -7.43 -2.64
CA THR A 313 9.69 -8.53 -1.64
C THR A 313 10.21 -9.94 -2.00
N GLY A 314 10.65 -10.23 -3.23
CA GLY A 314 11.14 -11.56 -3.62
C GLY A 314 12.66 -11.66 -3.79
N GLY A 315 13.45 -11.17 -2.83
CA GLY A 315 14.92 -11.30 -2.87
C GLY A 315 15.43 -12.68 -2.45
N GLY A 316 16.73 -12.95 -2.60
CA GLY A 316 17.37 -14.16 -2.08
C GLY A 316 16.81 -15.45 -2.70
N ALA A 317 16.38 -16.41 -1.87
CA ALA A 317 15.82 -17.69 -2.31
C ALA A 317 14.64 -17.58 -3.29
N TYR A 318 13.87 -16.49 -3.22
CA TYR A 318 12.69 -16.27 -4.07
C TYR A 318 13.01 -15.53 -5.38
N SER A 319 14.27 -15.16 -5.62
CA SER A 319 14.70 -14.48 -6.84
C SER A 319 14.41 -15.27 -8.12
N ILE A 320 14.36 -16.61 -8.03
CA ILE A 320 13.98 -17.48 -9.16
C ILE A 320 12.57 -17.20 -9.71
N PHE A 321 11.67 -16.66 -8.88
CA PHE A 321 10.32 -16.29 -9.28
C PHE A 321 10.25 -14.86 -9.85
N ALA A 322 11.31 -14.08 -9.70
CA ALA A 322 11.46 -12.74 -10.27
C ALA A 322 11.89 -12.77 -11.73
N GLU A 323 12.88 -13.62 -12.02
CA GLU A 323 13.56 -13.70 -13.31
C GLU A 323 12.86 -14.72 -14.21
N GLY A 324 12.08 -14.22 -15.18
CA GLY A 324 11.34 -15.05 -16.13
C GLY A 324 12.21 -15.91 -17.07
N GLU A 325 13.54 -15.77 -17.04
CA GLU A 325 14.46 -16.58 -17.85
C GLU A 325 14.72 -17.98 -17.28
N LYS A 326 14.50 -18.21 -15.96
CA LYS A 326 14.77 -19.49 -15.29
C LYS A 326 13.61 -20.01 -14.44
N SER A 327 12.41 -19.44 -14.58
CA SER A 327 11.23 -20.06 -13.98
C SER A 327 11.04 -21.47 -14.55
N VAL A 328 11.00 -22.46 -13.67
CA VAL A 328 10.78 -23.88 -13.99
C VAL A 328 9.48 -24.08 -14.78
N GLU A 329 8.55 -23.13 -14.66
CA GLU A 329 7.34 -23.03 -15.47
C GLU A 329 7.63 -22.20 -16.73
N LYS A 330 7.89 -22.91 -17.84
CA LYS A 330 7.75 -22.36 -19.18
C LYS A 330 6.28 -21.97 -19.42
N SER A 331 6.00 -21.11 -20.40
CA SER A 331 4.62 -20.78 -20.78
C SER A 331 3.83 -22.08 -21.01
N PRO A 332 2.54 -22.17 -20.65
CA PRO A 332 1.73 -23.37 -20.88
C PRO A 332 1.67 -23.83 -22.35
N VAL A 333 2.10 -22.97 -23.28
CA VAL A 333 2.16 -23.21 -24.73
C VAL A 333 3.56 -23.65 -25.19
N ASP A 334 4.57 -23.53 -24.35
CA ASP A 334 5.95 -23.85 -24.72
C ASP A 334 6.17 -25.36 -24.79
N VAL A 335 6.73 -25.81 -25.92
CA VAL A 335 7.06 -27.21 -26.15
C VAL A 335 8.14 -27.65 -25.17
N GLN A 336 7.81 -28.58 -24.28
CA GLN A 336 8.77 -29.16 -23.34
C GLN A 336 9.72 -30.09 -24.09
N MET A 337 10.90 -29.60 -24.47
CA MET A 337 12.04 -30.48 -24.75
C MET A 337 12.64 -30.93 -23.42
N ALA A 338 12.83 -32.24 -23.25
CA ALA A 338 13.47 -32.83 -22.09
C ALA A 338 14.89 -32.26 -21.95
N GLN A 339 15.09 -31.35 -21.00
CA GLN A 339 16.41 -30.84 -20.66
C GLN A 339 17.11 -31.87 -19.77
N GLN A 340 18.28 -32.34 -20.23
CA GLN A 340 19.18 -33.15 -19.41
C GLN A 340 19.66 -32.30 -18.24
N ALA A 341 19.55 -32.83 -17.02
CA ALA A 341 20.02 -32.16 -15.83
C ALA A 341 21.55 -31.96 -15.90
N PRO A 342 22.07 -30.72 -15.75
CA PRO A 342 23.50 -30.51 -15.72
C PRO A 342 24.12 -31.22 -14.51
N GLN A 343 25.36 -31.72 -14.66
CA GLN A 343 26.18 -32.33 -13.61
C GLN A 343 26.76 -31.26 -12.66
N ASP A 344 25.91 -30.46 -12.03
CA ASP A 344 26.38 -29.49 -11.02
C ASP A 344 26.53 -30.13 -9.64
N ASP A 345 27.56 -29.73 -8.90
CA ASP A 345 27.85 -30.09 -7.51
C ASP A 345 26.62 -29.84 -6.61
N GLU A 346 26.18 -30.87 -5.88
CA GLU A 346 24.95 -30.86 -5.06
C GLU A 346 24.94 -29.70 -4.05
N ARG A 347 26.12 -29.37 -3.49
CA ARG A 347 26.28 -28.26 -2.56
C ARG A 347 26.05 -26.91 -3.23
N GLN A 348 26.57 -26.72 -4.44
CA GLN A 348 26.38 -25.46 -5.18
C GLN A 348 24.91 -25.24 -5.52
N ARG A 349 24.17 -26.31 -5.84
CA ARG A 349 22.71 -26.24 -6.04
C ARG A 349 21.97 -25.81 -4.78
N LEU A 350 22.37 -26.32 -3.61
CA LEU A 350 21.77 -25.92 -2.33
C LEU A 350 22.05 -24.46 -2.00
N ILE A 351 23.26 -23.98 -2.27
CA ILE A 351 23.64 -22.57 -2.10
C ILE A 351 22.78 -21.69 -3.01
N ASP A 352 22.68 -22.03 -4.28
CA ASP A 352 21.89 -21.26 -5.25
C ASP A 352 20.38 -21.33 -4.96
N LYS A 353 19.88 -22.43 -4.39
CA LYS A 353 18.50 -22.53 -3.90
C LYS A 353 18.23 -21.61 -2.70
N ARG A 354 19.21 -21.43 -1.81
CA ARG A 354 19.07 -20.64 -0.57
C ARG A 354 19.33 -19.16 -0.76
N PHE A 355 20.37 -18.81 -1.50
CA PHE A 355 20.77 -17.42 -1.76
C PHE A 355 20.21 -16.87 -3.08
N GLY A 356 19.57 -17.72 -3.89
CA GLY A 356 19.14 -17.35 -5.22
C GLY A 356 20.23 -17.49 -6.27
N HIS A 357 19.81 -17.47 -7.52
CA HIS A 357 20.66 -17.71 -8.68
C HIS A 357 20.69 -16.46 -9.54
N VAL A 358 21.63 -15.55 -9.30
CA VAL A 358 21.72 -14.34 -10.14
C VAL A 358 23.17 -13.99 -10.45
N GLY A 359 23.40 -13.60 -11.70
CA GLY A 359 24.66 -13.09 -12.20
C GLY A 359 25.20 -11.93 -11.36
N ARG A 360 26.53 -11.79 -11.36
CA ARG A 360 27.39 -10.99 -10.46
C ARG A 360 27.00 -9.52 -10.18
N GLU A 361 25.93 -8.97 -10.75
CA GLU A 361 25.55 -7.55 -10.67
C GLU A 361 24.20 -7.25 -10.00
N HIS A 362 23.41 -8.25 -9.61
CA HIS A 362 22.01 -8.06 -9.18
C HIS A 362 21.73 -8.35 -7.69
N TYR A 363 22.76 -8.56 -6.87
CA TYR A 363 22.54 -8.50 -5.43
C TYR A 363 22.55 -7.02 -5.02
N ALA A 364 21.43 -6.55 -4.46
CA ALA A 364 21.36 -5.21 -3.90
C ALA A 364 22.40 -5.08 -2.78
N ALA A 365 23.54 -4.48 -3.12
CA ALA A 365 24.69 -4.31 -2.26
C ALA A 365 24.32 -3.47 -1.02
N LEU A 366 23.94 -4.16 0.06
CA LEU A 366 23.69 -3.52 1.33
C LEU A 366 25.00 -3.41 2.10
N ASP A 367 25.37 -2.18 2.40
CA ASP A 367 26.55 -1.81 3.18
C ASP A 367 26.58 -2.40 4.59
N ARG A 368 25.39 -2.48 5.21
CA ARG A 368 25.24 -2.73 6.63
C ARG A 368 23.86 -3.29 6.93
N VAL A 369 23.83 -4.36 7.69
CA VAL A 369 22.62 -4.99 8.19
C VAL A 369 22.71 -5.13 9.71
N HIS A 370 21.72 -4.59 10.42
CA HIS A 370 21.59 -4.72 11.87
C HIS A 370 20.44 -5.65 12.21
N VAL A 371 20.69 -6.62 13.08
CA VAL A 371 19.66 -7.54 13.55
C VAL A 371 19.64 -7.56 15.08
N LYS A 372 18.47 -7.28 15.65
CA LYS A 372 18.20 -7.41 17.08
C LYS A 372 17.31 -8.64 17.31
N LEU A 373 17.76 -9.57 18.15
CA LEU A 373 17.01 -10.74 18.61
C LEU A 373 16.52 -10.49 20.03
N SER A 374 15.19 -10.50 20.22
CA SER A 374 14.54 -10.27 21.53
C SER A 374 13.63 -11.43 21.93
N HIS A 375 13.68 -11.81 23.21
CA HIS A 375 12.75 -12.75 23.83
C HIS A 375 11.55 -12.01 24.45
N PRO A 376 10.29 -12.44 24.24
CA PRO A 376 9.17 -11.93 25.01
C PRO A 376 9.20 -12.52 26.44
N GLN A 377 9.11 -11.68 27.47
CA GLN A 377 8.89 -12.10 28.86
C GLN A 377 7.51 -12.76 29.01
N GLN A 378 7.42 -13.80 29.82
CA GLN A 378 6.15 -14.42 30.23
C GLN A 378 5.31 -13.39 31.01
N PHE A 379 4.06 -13.19 30.59
CA PHE A 379 3.04 -12.51 31.40
C PHE A 379 2.68 -13.44 32.56
N ASN A 380 3.23 -13.19 33.76
CA ASN A 380 2.70 -13.77 34.99
C ASN A 380 1.58 -12.86 35.52
N ASP A 381 0.40 -13.45 35.67
CA ASP A 381 -0.78 -12.89 36.32
C ASP A 381 -0.55 -12.85 37.86
N PRO A 382 -0.82 -11.76 38.59
CA PRO A 382 -0.63 -11.73 40.03
C PRO A 382 -1.92 -12.19 40.74
N GLY A 383 -1.96 -13.47 41.14
CA GLY A 383 -3.05 -14.03 41.95
C GLY A 383 -2.58 -15.18 42.86
N GLU A 384 -2.50 -14.86 44.16
CA GLU A 384 -2.59 -15.74 45.35
C GLU A 384 -1.41 -16.65 45.80
N SER A 385 -0.82 -16.18 46.92
CA SER A 385 -0.40 -16.89 48.17
C SER A 385 0.76 -17.89 48.23
N ASP A 386 1.82 -17.46 48.94
CA ASP A 386 2.58 -18.07 50.04
C ASP A 386 2.80 -19.60 50.09
N ASP A 387 4.06 -20.05 49.89
CA ASP A 387 4.84 -20.79 50.91
C ASP A 387 6.36 -20.85 50.52
N PRO A 388 7.33 -20.73 51.46
CA PRO A 388 8.75 -20.66 51.18
C PRO A 388 9.44 -22.01 51.44
N SER A 389 9.77 -22.75 50.38
CA SER A 389 10.83 -23.78 50.47
C SER A 389 11.58 -23.91 49.15
N LEU A 390 12.86 -23.52 49.21
CA LEU A 390 13.83 -23.58 48.11
C LEU A 390 14.25 -25.03 47.83
N SER A 391 14.18 -25.43 46.55
CA SER A 391 15.28 -26.18 45.92
C SER A 391 15.31 -25.94 44.40
N THR A 392 16.32 -25.18 44.00
CA THR A 392 17.13 -25.24 42.77
C THR A 392 16.74 -26.23 41.67
N GLU A 393 16.46 -25.72 40.45
CA GLU A 393 17.40 -25.79 39.31
C GLU A 393 16.89 -25.03 38.06
N GLN A 394 17.68 -24.02 37.65
CA GLN A 394 17.82 -23.41 36.32
C GLN A 394 16.62 -22.73 35.63
N GLU A 395 16.37 -21.48 36.01
CA GLU A 395 15.75 -20.48 35.12
C GLU A 395 16.72 -20.09 33.99
N SER A 396 16.40 -20.45 32.74
CA SER A 396 17.12 -19.94 31.58
C SER A 396 16.78 -18.45 31.36
N THR A 397 17.64 -17.57 31.84
CA THR A 397 17.63 -16.15 31.51
C THR A 397 17.93 -15.97 30.01
N GLY A 398 16.91 -15.66 29.21
CA GLY A 398 17.04 -15.47 27.76
C GLY A 398 17.81 -14.18 27.42
N ALA A 399 18.98 -14.30 26.82
CA ALA A 399 19.84 -13.16 26.44
C ALA A 399 19.38 -12.50 25.12
N GLU A 400 19.33 -11.16 25.08
CA GLU A 400 19.20 -10.41 23.82
C GLU A 400 20.51 -10.51 23.00
N VAL A 401 20.42 -10.89 21.72
CA VAL A 401 21.58 -11.01 20.83
C VAL A 401 21.50 -9.94 19.73
N PHE A 402 22.59 -9.19 19.56
CA PHE A 402 22.73 -8.16 18.52
C PHE A 402 23.76 -8.60 17.48
N LEU A 403 23.34 -8.69 16.22
CA LEU A 403 24.22 -9.01 15.10
C LEU A 403 24.34 -7.77 14.21
N THR A 404 25.56 -7.36 13.90
CA THR A 404 25.83 -6.27 12.96
C THR A 404 26.77 -6.77 11.88
N PHE A 405 26.29 -6.75 10.64
CA PHE A 405 27.08 -7.05 9.46
C PHE A 405 27.43 -5.75 8.76
N SER A 406 28.67 -5.63 8.29
CA SER A 406 29.13 -4.48 7.51
C SER A 406 30.07 -4.93 6.40
N GLY A 407 29.85 -4.43 5.19
CA GLY A 407 30.64 -4.74 4.00
C GLY A 407 29.95 -4.18 2.77
N SER A 408 30.63 -4.05 1.63
CA SER A 408 30.00 -3.50 0.41
C SER A 408 28.79 -4.32 -0.05
N ASP A 409 28.86 -5.64 0.10
CA ASP A 409 27.76 -6.57 -0.13
C ASP A 409 27.76 -7.64 0.97
N VAL A 410 26.90 -7.44 1.97
CA VAL A 410 26.77 -8.35 3.12
C VAL A 410 26.30 -9.74 2.69
N PHE A 411 25.31 -9.84 1.82
CA PHE A 411 24.71 -11.12 1.46
C PHE A 411 25.57 -11.91 0.46
N GLY A 412 26.23 -11.24 -0.48
CA GLY A 412 27.25 -11.86 -1.32
C GLY A 412 28.45 -12.35 -0.49
N GLY A 413 28.80 -11.64 0.58
CA GLY A 413 29.80 -12.11 1.56
C GLY A 413 29.37 -13.40 2.28
N LEU A 414 28.12 -13.47 2.74
CA LEU A 414 27.56 -14.67 3.38
C LEU A 414 27.47 -15.85 2.41
N LYS A 415 27.10 -15.60 1.14
CA LYS A 415 27.11 -16.63 0.09
C LYS A 415 28.50 -17.22 -0.10
N LYS A 416 29.54 -16.38 -0.20
CA LYS A 416 30.93 -16.83 -0.29
C LYS A 416 31.37 -17.65 0.91
N LEU A 417 30.94 -17.29 2.12
CA LEU A 417 31.21 -18.08 3.32
C LEU A 417 30.55 -19.47 3.27
N ALA A 418 29.35 -19.58 2.70
CA ALA A 418 28.70 -20.87 2.48
C ALA A 418 29.38 -21.74 1.41
N GLU A 419 29.96 -21.12 0.38
CA GLU A 419 30.77 -21.76 -0.65
C GLU A 419 32.06 -22.38 -0.07
N LEU A 420 32.66 -21.77 0.97
CA LEU A 420 33.88 -22.26 1.60
C LEU A 420 33.73 -23.55 2.42
N GLY A 421 32.49 -23.97 2.75
CA GLY A 421 32.23 -25.28 3.38
C GLY A 421 31.29 -25.24 4.60
N PRO A 422 30.84 -26.41 5.08
CA PRO A 422 29.83 -26.52 6.14
C PRO A 422 30.35 -26.12 7.52
N SER A 423 31.66 -26.04 7.69
CA SER A 423 32.33 -25.55 8.90
C SER A 423 32.12 -24.05 9.15
N TYR A 424 31.81 -23.28 8.10
CA TYR A 424 31.63 -21.84 8.20
C TYR A 424 30.15 -21.45 8.29
N VAL A 425 29.30 -22.05 7.46
CA VAL A 425 27.86 -21.78 7.42
C VAL A 425 27.10 -23.07 7.16
N ASP A 426 26.19 -23.39 8.08
CA ASP A 426 25.25 -24.52 7.99
C ASP A 426 23.96 -24.07 7.28
N LEU A 427 23.77 -24.47 6.01
CA LEU A 427 22.66 -24.06 5.13
C LEU A 427 21.29 -24.56 5.60
N ASP A 428 21.24 -25.58 6.45
CA ASP A 428 19.99 -26.11 6.99
C ASP A 428 19.50 -25.27 8.17
N LYS A 429 20.43 -24.66 8.91
CA LYS A 429 20.15 -23.82 10.08
C LYS A 429 20.13 -22.33 9.77
N THR A 430 20.57 -21.90 8.59
CA THR A 430 20.51 -20.49 8.19
C THR A 430 19.05 -20.02 8.04
N PRO A 431 18.60 -19.04 8.84
CA PRO A 431 17.26 -18.52 8.73
C PRO A 431 17.11 -17.64 7.48
N ALA A 432 15.88 -17.56 6.98
CA ALA A 432 15.49 -16.83 5.77
C ALA A 432 15.85 -15.32 5.75
N TRP A 433 15.98 -14.69 6.93
CA TRP A 433 16.40 -13.29 7.00
C TRP A 433 17.91 -13.08 6.75
N MET A 434 18.73 -14.13 6.87
CA MET A 434 20.18 -14.10 6.57
C MET A 434 20.47 -14.26 5.07
N THR A 435 19.50 -14.72 4.28
CA THR A 435 19.64 -14.95 2.84
C THR A 435 19.18 -13.76 2.00
N GLY A 436 18.85 -12.62 2.62
CA GLY A 436 18.57 -11.36 1.91
C GLY A 436 17.16 -11.20 1.33
N GLU A 437 16.23 -12.09 1.65
CA GLU A 437 14.87 -12.10 1.12
C GLU A 437 14.09 -10.79 1.36
N LEU A 438 14.22 -10.21 2.55
CA LEU A 438 13.48 -9.01 2.95
C LEU A 438 14.12 -7.71 2.45
N GLY A 439 15.41 -7.73 2.09
CA GLY A 439 16.17 -6.55 1.65
C GLY A 439 16.07 -5.37 2.63
N LEU A 440 16.32 -5.60 3.93
CA LEU A 440 16.25 -4.57 4.97
C LEU A 440 17.64 -4.33 5.57
N SER A 441 17.96 -3.07 5.88
CA SER A 441 19.22 -2.68 6.55
C SER A 441 19.13 -2.80 8.08
N ASN A 442 17.92 -2.90 8.66
CA ASN A 442 17.69 -3.06 10.09
C ASN A 442 16.46 -3.94 10.32
N LEU A 443 16.60 -4.99 11.13
CA LEU A 443 15.56 -5.97 11.44
C LEU A 443 15.51 -6.26 12.94
N THR A 444 14.31 -6.43 13.48
CA THR A 444 14.08 -6.96 14.84
C THR A 444 13.26 -8.24 14.72
N VAL A 445 13.74 -9.32 15.32
CA VAL A 445 13.10 -10.65 15.23
C VAL A 445 12.69 -11.11 16.63
N TRP A 446 11.43 -11.50 16.78
CA TRP A 446 10.82 -11.97 18.02
C TRP A 446 10.71 -13.50 18.04
N SER A 447 11.05 -14.14 19.17
CA SER A 447 11.16 -15.61 19.32
C SER A 447 9.90 -16.41 18.94
N TRP A 448 8.68 -15.88 19.06
CA TRP A 448 7.45 -16.64 18.73
C TRP A 448 7.29 -16.91 17.22
N ILE A 449 7.95 -16.13 16.35
CA ILE A 449 7.99 -16.37 14.90
C ILE A 449 8.87 -17.59 14.55
N VAL A 450 9.66 -18.10 15.51
CA VAL A 450 10.56 -19.26 15.34
C VAL A 450 9.95 -20.57 15.88
N GLN A 451 8.93 -20.50 16.76
CA GLN A 451 8.33 -21.70 17.37
C GLN A 451 7.54 -22.60 16.40
N VAL A 452 7.12 -22.10 15.22
CA VAL A 452 6.51 -22.94 14.17
C VAL A 452 7.54 -23.85 13.47
N VAL A 453 8.85 -23.64 13.70
CA VAL A 453 9.94 -24.42 13.09
C VAL A 453 10.72 -25.25 14.13
N GLN A 454 10.45 -25.08 15.42
CA GLN A 454 11.24 -25.69 16.49
C GLN A 454 10.56 -26.89 17.21
N GLN A 455 9.57 -27.53 16.58
CA GLN A 455 8.97 -28.78 17.06
C GLN A 455 9.58 -30.06 16.44
N LEU A 456 10.74 -29.98 15.77
CA LEU A 456 11.40 -31.15 15.16
C LEU A 456 12.88 -31.31 15.53
N ILE A 457 13.28 -30.91 16.75
CA ILE A 457 14.60 -31.27 17.28
C ILE A 457 14.42 -31.84 18.69
N GLN A 458 14.25 -33.15 18.79
CA GLN A 458 14.67 -33.89 19.98
C GLN A 458 16.00 -34.60 19.67
N PRO A 459 16.96 -34.62 20.62
CA PRO A 459 18.20 -35.36 20.47
C PRO A 459 17.93 -36.86 20.56
N THR A 460 18.40 -37.60 19.55
CA THR A 460 18.42 -39.06 19.54
C THR A 460 19.50 -39.58 20.50
N SER A 461 19.12 -40.38 21.49
CA SER A 461 20.01 -41.37 22.13
C SER A 461 19.27 -42.69 22.43
N THR A 462 19.66 -43.71 21.66
CA THR A 462 19.85 -45.14 22.03
C THR A 462 18.86 -45.90 22.92
N SER A 463 18.15 -46.84 22.28
CA SER A 463 18.00 -48.28 22.61
C SER A 463 17.73 -48.73 24.05
N THR A 464 16.55 -49.31 24.28
CA THR A 464 16.38 -50.69 24.83
C THR A 464 14.99 -51.26 24.54
N HIS A 465 14.96 -52.56 24.26
CA HIS A 465 13.77 -53.41 24.06
C HIS A 465 12.75 -53.33 25.20
N LEU A 466 11.46 -53.47 24.89
CA LEU A 466 10.62 -54.57 25.38
C LEU A 466 9.22 -54.57 24.75
N ASN A 467 8.77 -55.78 24.44
CA ASN A 467 7.47 -56.15 23.90
C ASN A 467 6.30 -55.49 24.64
N ASN A 468 5.27 -55.06 23.90
CA ASN A 468 3.88 -55.35 24.27
C ASN A 468 2.97 -55.27 23.04
N HIS A 469 2.19 -56.34 22.86
CA HIS A 469 1.13 -56.46 21.87
C HIS A 469 0.05 -55.39 22.07
N ILE A 470 -0.24 -54.62 21.02
CA ILE A 470 -1.44 -53.78 20.92
C ILE A 470 -2.25 -54.30 19.72
N PRO A 471 -3.55 -54.60 19.89
CA PRO A 471 -4.36 -55.20 18.83
C PRO A 471 -4.61 -54.22 17.69
N ILE A 472 -4.58 -54.74 16.45
CA ILE A 472 -4.83 -54.00 15.22
C ILE A 472 -6.32 -53.58 15.18
N GLN A 473 -6.61 -52.34 15.58
CA GLN A 473 -7.86 -51.69 15.22
C GLN A 473 -7.77 -51.24 13.76
N ARG A 474 -8.79 -51.61 12.97
CA ARG A 474 -8.94 -51.12 11.58
C ARG A 474 -8.98 -49.60 11.58
N PRO A 475 -8.32 -48.91 10.63
CA PRO A 475 -8.37 -47.46 10.58
C PRO A 475 -9.83 -47.01 10.41
N PRO A 476 -10.29 -45.98 11.14
CA PRO A 476 -11.58 -45.38 10.88
C PRO A 476 -11.57 -44.83 9.45
N THR A 477 -12.67 -45.05 8.73
CA THR A 477 -12.95 -44.41 7.43
C THR A 477 -12.59 -42.93 7.49
N PRO A 478 -11.94 -42.35 6.46
CA PRO A 478 -11.56 -40.95 6.49
C PRO A 478 -12.82 -40.10 6.64
N SER A 479 -13.01 -39.54 7.83
CA SER A 479 -13.96 -38.45 8.05
C SER A 479 -13.55 -37.36 7.07
N THR A 480 -14.40 -37.12 6.07
CA THR A 480 -14.24 -36.05 5.08
C THR A 480 -13.86 -34.78 5.81
N MET A 481 -12.62 -34.33 5.61
CA MET A 481 -12.16 -33.05 6.13
C MET A 481 -13.20 -31.99 5.77
N PRO A 482 -13.72 -31.20 6.73
CA PRO A 482 -14.78 -30.25 6.44
C PRO A 482 -14.31 -29.30 5.34
N SER A 483 -15.12 -29.19 4.29
CA SER A 483 -14.84 -28.35 3.13
C SER A 483 -14.65 -26.90 3.57
N LYS A 484 -13.40 -26.43 3.56
CA LYS A 484 -12.92 -25.12 4.08
C LYS A 484 -13.82 -23.91 3.73
N TYR A 485 -14.48 -23.94 2.58
CA TYR A 485 -15.30 -22.83 2.07
C TYR A 485 -16.80 -23.11 2.10
N LEU A 486 -17.22 -24.38 1.92
CA LEU A 486 -18.62 -24.78 1.89
C LEU A 486 -19.22 -24.87 3.30
N SER A 487 -18.42 -25.21 4.32
CA SER A 487 -18.92 -25.36 5.69
C SER A 487 -19.05 -24.04 6.46
N LYS A 488 -18.85 -22.88 5.83
CA LYS A 488 -18.79 -21.59 6.53
C LYS A 488 -20.12 -21.12 7.12
N LEU A 489 -21.25 -21.48 6.50
CA LEU A 489 -22.59 -21.20 7.05
C LEU A 489 -23.20 -22.42 7.75
N GLN A 490 -22.47 -23.53 7.82
CA GLN A 490 -22.97 -24.76 8.41
C GLN A 490 -23.27 -24.53 9.91
N GLY A 491 -24.52 -24.79 10.30
CA GLY A 491 -25.02 -24.60 11.67
C GLY A 491 -25.22 -23.14 12.08
N LYS A 492 -24.97 -22.16 11.20
CA LYS A 492 -25.13 -20.73 11.49
C LYS A 492 -26.60 -20.33 11.53
N SER A 493 -26.97 -19.43 12.45
CA SER A 493 -28.32 -18.90 12.58
C SER A 493 -28.50 -17.65 11.71
N VAL A 494 -29.39 -17.71 10.72
CA VAL A 494 -29.67 -16.65 9.74
C VAL A 494 -31.11 -16.17 9.88
N LEU A 495 -31.30 -14.91 10.24
CA LEU A 495 -32.60 -14.23 10.28
C LEU A 495 -32.79 -13.39 9.01
N LEU A 496 -33.88 -13.66 8.28
CA LEU A 496 -34.24 -13.00 7.03
C LEU A 496 -35.52 -12.17 7.21
N VAL A 497 -35.37 -10.85 7.40
CA VAL A 497 -36.50 -9.93 7.45
C VAL A 497 -36.85 -9.48 6.03
N GLY A 498 -38.00 -9.91 5.53
CA GLY A 498 -38.35 -9.89 4.11
C GLY A 498 -38.18 -11.24 3.40
N GLY A 499 -38.06 -12.35 4.14
CA GLY A 499 -37.72 -13.69 3.61
C GLY A 499 -38.86 -14.50 2.97
N SER A 500 -40.08 -13.97 2.88
CA SER A 500 -41.25 -14.74 2.40
C SER A 500 -41.37 -14.85 0.88
N ALA A 501 -40.63 -14.04 0.11
CA ALA A 501 -40.70 -14.01 -1.36
C ALA A 501 -39.43 -13.38 -1.98
N GLY A 502 -39.27 -13.53 -3.30
CA GLY A 502 -38.24 -12.86 -4.09
C GLY A 502 -36.82 -13.10 -3.58
N ILE A 503 -36.00 -12.04 -3.53
CA ILE A 503 -34.59 -12.10 -3.11
C ILE A 503 -34.45 -12.71 -1.71
N GLY A 504 -35.29 -12.30 -0.74
CA GLY A 504 -35.21 -12.83 0.63
C GLY A 504 -35.51 -14.32 0.72
N TYR A 505 -36.42 -14.83 -0.10
CA TYR A 505 -36.71 -16.26 -0.19
C TYR A 505 -35.54 -17.04 -0.80
N GLY A 506 -34.95 -16.54 -1.88
CA GLY A 506 -33.77 -17.17 -2.48
C GLY A 506 -32.56 -17.20 -1.53
N ILE A 507 -32.38 -16.19 -0.69
CA ILE A 507 -31.32 -16.22 0.34
C ILE A 507 -31.61 -17.31 1.38
N ALA A 508 -32.88 -17.57 1.71
CA ALA A 508 -33.26 -18.67 2.60
C ALA A 508 -32.84 -20.02 2.00
N GLU A 509 -33.13 -20.24 0.72
CA GLU A 509 -32.73 -21.44 -0.03
C GLU A 509 -31.21 -21.61 -0.02
N GLY A 510 -30.47 -20.59 -0.48
CA GLY A 510 -29.02 -20.64 -0.50
C GLY A 510 -28.39 -20.82 0.89
N ALA A 511 -28.96 -20.23 1.95
CA ALA A 511 -28.46 -20.43 3.30
C ALA A 511 -28.68 -21.88 3.79
N LEU A 512 -29.84 -22.48 3.48
CA LEU A 512 -30.14 -23.87 3.79
C LEU A 512 -29.22 -24.82 3.00
N GLU A 513 -28.95 -24.59 1.73
CA GLU A 513 -28.02 -25.41 0.94
C GLU A 513 -26.60 -25.44 1.55
N PHE A 514 -26.19 -24.37 2.25
CA PHE A 514 -24.94 -24.32 3.01
C PHE A 514 -25.07 -24.80 4.48
N GLY A 515 -26.19 -25.42 4.84
CA GLY A 515 -26.45 -26.05 6.13
C GLY A 515 -26.78 -25.08 7.27
N ALA A 516 -27.24 -23.86 6.97
CA ALA A 516 -27.63 -22.88 7.98
C ALA A 516 -29.01 -23.19 8.58
N LYS A 517 -29.27 -22.60 9.76
CA LYS A 517 -30.60 -22.52 10.37
C LYS A 517 -31.24 -21.21 9.96
N VAL A 518 -32.41 -21.26 9.34
CA VAL A 518 -33.05 -20.09 8.75
C VAL A 518 -34.36 -19.77 9.47
N VAL A 519 -34.49 -18.51 9.87
CA VAL A 519 -35.76 -17.93 10.29
C VAL A 519 -36.17 -16.87 9.28
N ILE A 520 -37.29 -17.08 8.59
CA ILE A 520 -37.87 -16.06 7.72
C ILE A 520 -38.89 -15.22 8.49
N ALA A 521 -38.86 -13.92 8.27
CA ALA A 521 -39.80 -13.00 8.89
C ALA A 521 -40.39 -12.04 7.86
N SER A 522 -41.69 -11.78 7.96
CA SER A 522 -42.42 -10.88 7.05
C SER A 522 -43.70 -10.38 7.72
N ARG A 523 -44.37 -9.39 7.13
CA ARG A 523 -45.54 -8.74 7.72
C ARG A 523 -46.86 -9.52 7.59
N SER A 524 -46.88 -10.60 6.80
CA SER A 524 -48.07 -11.40 6.50
C SER A 524 -47.88 -12.84 6.96
N GLN A 525 -48.71 -13.26 7.93
CA GLN A 525 -48.66 -14.62 8.49
C GLN A 525 -48.87 -15.70 7.43
N ASP A 526 -49.82 -15.50 6.52
CA ASP A 526 -50.13 -16.47 5.46
C ASP A 526 -48.94 -16.67 4.53
N ARG A 527 -48.27 -15.57 4.11
CA ARG A 527 -47.08 -15.66 3.26
C ARG A 527 -45.89 -16.29 3.98
N VAL A 528 -45.70 -16.02 5.28
CA VAL A 528 -44.67 -16.68 6.09
C VAL A 528 -44.95 -18.18 6.15
N THR A 529 -46.19 -18.57 6.43
CA THR A 529 -46.59 -19.98 6.57
C THR A 529 -46.37 -20.74 5.25
N ALA A 530 -46.87 -20.19 4.14
CA ALA A 530 -46.69 -20.78 2.81
C ALA A 530 -45.21 -20.90 2.41
N ALA A 531 -44.39 -19.88 2.71
CA ALA A 531 -42.96 -19.91 2.41
C ALA A 531 -42.21 -20.96 3.25
N VAL A 532 -42.54 -21.09 4.55
CA VAL A 532 -41.98 -22.13 5.42
C VAL A 532 -42.36 -23.53 4.93
N GLU A 533 -43.63 -23.75 4.60
CA GLU A 533 -44.09 -25.04 4.07
C GLU A 533 -43.38 -25.41 2.77
N LYS A 534 -43.24 -24.45 1.85
CA LYS A 534 -42.52 -24.65 0.60
C LYS A 534 -41.05 -24.98 0.84
N LEU A 535 -40.34 -24.25 1.71
CA LEU A 535 -38.94 -24.53 2.03
C LEU A 535 -38.78 -25.92 2.68
N LYS A 536 -39.70 -26.32 3.57
CA LYS A 536 -39.68 -27.66 4.19
C LYS A 536 -39.94 -28.78 3.18
N ALA A 537 -40.79 -28.53 2.19
CA ALA A 537 -41.06 -29.48 1.11
C ALA A 537 -39.85 -29.64 0.16
N THR A 538 -39.16 -28.54 -0.17
CA THR A 538 -37.97 -28.56 -1.03
C THR A 538 -36.74 -29.15 -0.32
N TYR A 539 -36.57 -28.85 0.97
CA TYR A 539 -35.41 -29.28 1.78
C TYR A 539 -35.85 -30.14 2.99
N PRO A 540 -36.39 -31.37 2.76
CA PRO A 540 -36.97 -32.20 3.82
C PRO A 540 -35.96 -32.58 4.91
N ASP A 541 -34.70 -32.87 4.53
CA ASP A 541 -33.62 -33.20 5.47
C ASP A 541 -33.26 -32.04 6.41
N GLN A 542 -33.65 -30.82 6.05
CA GLN A 542 -33.40 -29.59 6.81
C GLN A 542 -34.66 -28.98 7.39
N ALA A 543 -35.79 -29.70 7.38
CA ALA A 543 -37.08 -29.17 7.84
C ALA A 543 -37.04 -28.64 9.29
N GLY A 544 -36.19 -29.23 10.15
CA GLY A 544 -35.97 -28.78 11.53
C GLY A 544 -35.19 -27.47 11.66
N ASN A 545 -34.48 -27.05 10.60
CA ASN A 545 -33.70 -25.81 10.54
C ASN A 545 -34.53 -24.62 10.03
N ILE A 546 -35.80 -24.81 9.66
CA ILE A 546 -36.65 -23.80 9.01
C ILE A 546 -37.77 -23.36 9.95
N ARG A 547 -37.77 -22.07 10.30
CA ARG A 547 -38.80 -21.44 11.14
C ARG A 547 -39.31 -20.14 10.50
N GLY A 548 -40.50 -19.69 10.91
CA GLY A 548 -41.12 -18.47 10.41
C GLY A 548 -41.72 -17.64 11.54
N HIS A 549 -41.67 -16.32 11.43
CA HIS A 549 -42.27 -15.39 12.39
C HIS A 549 -42.85 -14.16 11.68
N THR A 550 -43.91 -13.58 12.22
CA THR A 550 -44.52 -12.36 11.64
C THR A 550 -43.95 -11.10 12.29
N ILE A 551 -43.55 -10.12 11.48
CA ILE A 551 -43.04 -8.81 11.93
C ILE A 551 -43.32 -7.74 10.88
N SER A 552 -43.75 -6.56 11.32
CA SER A 552 -43.78 -5.35 10.49
C SER A 552 -42.66 -4.42 10.93
N LEU A 553 -41.84 -3.95 9.99
CA LEU A 553 -40.84 -2.91 10.25
C LEU A 553 -41.40 -1.49 10.11
N ASP A 554 -42.70 -1.33 9.85
CA ASP A 554 -43.32 -0.02 9.77
C ASP A 554 -43.38 0.63 11.17
N SER A 555 -42.52 1.62 11.40
CA SER A 555 -42.41 2.34 12.67
C SER A 555 -43.63 3.18 13.06
N ALA A 556 -44.61 3.34 12.15
CA ALA A 556 -45.91 3.90 12.50
C ALA A 556 -46.70 3.00 13.47
N ASN A 557 -46.32 1.73 13.59
CA ASN A 557 -46.84 0.84 14.62
C ASN A 557 -46.14 1.09 15.96
N ALA A 558 -46.91 1.51 16.98
CA ALA A 558 -46.40 1.86 18.31
C ALA A 558 -45.64 0.72 19.01
N ASN A 559 -45.90 -0.54 18.65
CA ASN A 559 -45.31 -1.71 19.32
C ASN A 559 -44.17 -2.38 18.54
N THR A 560 -43.56 -1.67 17.58
CA THR A 560 -42.55 -2.26 16.68
C THR A 560 -41.32 -2.79 17.43
N GLU A 561 -40.86 -2.08 18.47
CA GLU A 561 -39.68 -2.51 19.24
C GLU A 561 -39.98 -3.76 20.08
N GLU A 562 -41.16 -3.85 20.70
CA GLU A 562 -41.61 -5.03 21.45
C GLU A 562 -41.76 -6.24 20.52
N GLN A 563 -42.32 -6.05 19.33
CA GLN A 563 -42.44 -7.12 18.33
C GLN A 563 -41.07 -7.60 17.83
N LEU A 564 -40.08 -6.70 17.71
CA LEU A 564 -38.70 -7.07 17.39
C LEU A 564 -38.07 -7.89 18.52
N VAL A 565 -38.29 -7.54 19.78
CA VAL A 565 -37.85 -8.34 20.93
C VAL A 565 -38.46 -9.74 20.87
N GLN A 566 -39.77 -9.85 20.62
CA GLN A 566 -40.44 -11.15 20.46
C GLN A 566 -39.86 -11.98 19.31
N LEU A 567 -39.58 -11.34 18.17
CA LEU A 567 -38.92 -12.00 17.04
C LEU A 567 -37.55 -12.55 17.45
N PHE A 568 -36.70 -11.76 18.10
CA PHE A 568 -35.37 -12.21 18.49
C PHE A 568 -35.42 -13.27 19.60
N ASP A 569 -36.35 -13.18 20.54
CA ASP A 569 -36.58 -14.24 21.53
C ASP A 569 -37.03 -15.55 20.85
N PHE A 570 -37.86 -15.47 19.82
CA PHE A 570 -38.24 -16.63 19.01
C PHE A 570 -37.04 -17.23 18.25
N VAL A 571 -36.21 -16.40 17.62
CA VAL A 571 -35.04 -16.85 16.83
C VAL A 571 -33.98 -17.50 17.72
N THR A 572 -33.74 -16.91 18.89
CA THR A 572 -32.66 -17.28 19.81
C THR A 572 -33.06 -18.31 20.86
N ASP A 573 -34.32 -18.78 20.83
CA ASP A 573 -34.93 -19.61 21.87
C ASP A 573 -34.79 -18.99 23.27
N LYS A 574 -35.19 -17.71 23.39
CA LYS A 574 -35.08 -16.84 24.57
C LYS A 574 -33.62 -16.63 25.01
N GLY A 575 -32.75 -16.33 24.05
CA GLY A 575 -31.33 -16.01 24.29
C GLY A 575 -30.40 -17.21 24.46
N LYS A 576 -30.87 -18.45 24.25
CA LYS A 576 -30.02 -19.66 24.33
C LYS A 576 -28.99 -19.73 23.22
N THR A 577 -29.32 -19.25 22.02
CA THR A 577 -28.43 -19.28 20.86
C THR A 577 -28.40 -17.92 20.18
N PRO A 578 -27.22 -17.29 20.00
CA PRO A 578 -27.16 -15.99 19.35
C PRO A 578 -27.43 -16.12 17.85
N VAL A 579 -27.82 -15.00 17.23
CA VAL A 579 -27.95 -14.89 15.77
C VAL A 579 -26.56 -14.65 15.16
N ASP A 580 -26.22 -15.32 14.06
CA ASP A 580 -24.98 -15.06 13.34
C ASP A 580 -25.19 -14.01 12.24
N HIS A 581 -26.25 -14.14 11.44
CA HIS A 581 -26.51 -13.24 10.32
C HIS A 581 -27.93 -12.70 10.35
N ILE A 582 -28.07 -11.37 10.26
CA ILE A 582 -29.34 -10.70 9.98
C ILE A 582 -29.26 -10.16 8.56
N VAL A 583 -30.28 -10.45 7.76
CA VAL A 583 -30.43 -9.93 6.40
C VAL A 583 -31.80 -9.27 6.27
N GLU A 584 -31.80 -8.05 5.77
CA GLU A 584 -33.00 -7.24 5.56
C GLU A 584 -33.19 -6.97 4.06
N THR A 585 -34.33 -7.39 3.53
CA THR A 585 -34.74 -7.23 2.13
C THR A 585 -36.10 -6.54 2.00
N VAL A 586 -36.50 -5.75 3.01
CA VAL A 586 -37.84 -5.17 3.09
C VAL A 586 -37.99 -4.03 2.07
N GLY A 587 -39.06 -4.13 1.29
CA GLY A 587 -39.41 -3.16 0.27
C GLY A 587 -40.89 -2.80 0.31
N ASP A 588 -41.17 -1.50 0.28
CA ASP A 588 -42.51 -0.96 0.13
C ASP A 588 -42.76 -0.66 -1.35
N LEU A 589 -43.69 -1.41 -1.96
CA LEU A 589 -44.09 -1.24 -3.36
C LEU A 589 -44.99 -0.01 -3.55
N GLU A 590 -45.79 0.31 -2.53
CA GLU A 590 -46.88 1.29 -2.62
C GLU A 590 -46.43 2.72 -2.95
N LEU A 591 -45.22 3.08 -2.55
CA LEU A 591 -44.62 4.40 -2.76
C LEU A 591 -43.80 4.50 -4.05
N ARG A 592 -43.51 3.37 -4.70
CA ARG A 592 -42.72 3.32 -5.94
C ARG A 592 -43.53 3.94 -7.07
N GLY A 593 -43.00 5.01 -7.68
CA GLY A 593 -43.66 5.76 -8.77
C GLY A 593 -44.75 6.73 -8.32
N LYS A 594 -45.15 6.72 -7.04
CA LYS A 594 -46.15 7.67 -6.48
C LYS A 594 -45.51 8.84 -5.73
N LEU A 595 -44.33 8.64 -5.17
CA LEU A 595 -43.60 9.65 -4.41
C LEU A 595 -42.65 10.46 -5.32
N THR A 596 -43.18 11.53 -5.90
CA THR A 596 -42.45 12.47 -6.78
C THR A 596 -42.24 13.81 -6.07
N ILE A 597 -41.43 14.71 -6.66
CA ILE A 597 -41.24 16.05 -6.10
C ILE A 597 -42.53 16.89 -6.10
N GLU A 598 -43.48 16.58 -6.97
CA GLU A 598 -44.75 17.29 -7.11
C GLU A 598 -45.80 16.76 -6.12
N SER A 599 -45.72 15.48 -5.75
CA SER A 599 -46.68 14.82 -4.85
C SER A 599 -46.19 14.66 -3.42
N VAL A 600 -44.92 14.99 -3.11
CA VAL A 600 -44.35 14.77 -1.78
C VAL A 600 -45.03 15.66 -0.74
N THR A 601 -45.50 15.03 0.33
CA THR A 601 -45.97 15.69 1.56
C THR A 601 -45.14 15.21 2.75
N PRO A 602 -45.14 15.91 3.89
CA PRO A 602 -44.49 15.45 5.11
C PRO A 602 -44.91 14.03 5.52
N GLU A 603 -46.19 13.69 5.36
CA GLU A 603 -46.77 12.40 5.72
C GLU A 603 -46.26 11.28 4.80
N LEU A 604 -46.28 11.52 3.49
CA LEU A 604 -45.76 10.55 2.51
C LEU A 604 -44.24 10.35 2.65
N MET A 605 -43.52 11.41 2.99
CA MET A 605 -42.08 11.33 3.27
C MET A 605 -41.83 10.56 4.57
N ALA A 606 -42.55 10.86 5.65
CA ALA A 606 -42.47 10.13 6.90
C ALA A 606 -42.78 8.63 6.72
N GLN A 607 -43.81 8.31 5.92
CA GLN A 607 -44.16 6.93 5.57
C GLN A 607 -43.01 6.23 4.83
N ALA A 608 -42.36 6.89 3.87
CA ALA A 608 -41.23 6.33 3.13
C ALA A 608 -40.00 6.06 4.02
N PHE A 609 -39.74 6.91 5.01
CA PHE A 609 -38.66 6.74 5.98
C PHE A 609 -39.00 5.73 7.09
N SER A 610 -40.29 5.57 7.41
CA SER A 610 -40.80 4.73 8.51
C SER A 610 -40.24 3.31 8.42
N THR A 611 -40.48 2.61 7.32
CA THR A 611 -39.97 1.23 7.15
C THR A 611 -38.48 1.22 6.81
N ARG A 612 -38.06 2.07 5.86
CA ARG A 612 -36.75 1.94 5.20
C ARG A 612 -35.57 2.36 6.05
N ILE A 613 -35.78 3.30 6.97
CA ILE A 613 -34.72 3.84 7.82
C ILE A 613 -35.06 3.64 9.28
N VAL A 614 -36.23 4.09 9.76
CA VAL A 614 -36.56 4.00 11.19
C VAL A 614 -36.72 2.54 11.62
N GLY A 615 -37.52 1.77 10.91
CA GLY A 615 -37.71 0.33 11.17
C GLY A 615 -36.43 -0.48 11.11
N VAL A 616 -35.58 -0.22 10.11
CA VAL A 616 -34.27 -0.88 10.00
C VAL A 616 -33.31 -0.45 11.10
N SER A 617 -33.39 0.81 11.56
CA SER A 617 -32.61 1.30 12.71
C SER A 617 -33.05 0.62 14.00
N LEU A 618 -34.34 0.41 14.21
CA LEU A 618 -34.87 -0.35 15.34
C LEU A 618 -34.47 -1.84 15.26
N LEU A 619 -34.53 -2.44 14.07
CA LEU A 619 -34.05 -3.81 13.83
C LEU A 619 -32.56 -3.94 14.19
N ALA A 620 -31.73 -2.96 13.81
CA ALA A 620 -30.32 -2.93 14.18
C ALA A 620 -30.11 -2.73 15.69
N LYS A 621 -30.83 -1.79 16.32
CA LYS A 621 -30.79 -1.51 17.76
C LYS A 621 -31.11 -2.75 18.59
N VAL A 622 -32.22 -3.43 18.28
CA VAL A 622 -32.64 -4.62 19.02
C VAL A 622 -31.73 -5.80 18.64
N GLY A 623 -31.50 -6.03 17.35
CA GLY A 623 -30.71 -7.15 16.85
C GLY A 623 -29.26 -7.14 17.32
N ALA A 624 -28.68 -5.97 17.55
CA ALA A 624 -27.35 -5.84 18.16
C ALA A 624 -27.25 -6.54 19.52
N LYS A 625 -28.34 -6.68 20.28
CA LYS A 625 -28.32 -7.39 21.57
C LYS A 625 -28.26 -8.91 21.41
N TYR A 626 -28.76 -9.44 20.30
CA TYR A 626 -28.92 -10.88 20.05
C TYR A 626 -27.91 -11.44 19.05
N LEU A 627 -27.25 -10.58 18.27
CA LEU A 627 -26.15 -10.97 17.39
C LEU A 627 -24.92 -11.41 18.20
N LYS A 628 -24.29 -12.49 17.76
CA LYS A 628 -23.00 -12.93 18.31
C LYS A 628 -21.95 -11.83 18.07
N LYS A 629 -21.25 -11.40 19.13
CA LYS A 629 -20.30 -10.28 19.12
C LYS A 629 -18.93 -10.65 18.53
N GLU A 630 -18.93 -11.06 17.26
CA GLU A 630 -17.73 -11.49 16.54
C GLU A 630 -17.77 -11.04 15.07
N TYR A 631 -16.61 -10.96 14.44
CA TYR A 631 -16.47 -10.67 12.99
C TYR A 631 -17.08 -11.77 12.10
N THR A 632 -17.40 -12.93 12.67
CA THR A 632 -18.10 -14.01 11.97
C THR A 632 -19.58 -13.69 11.76
N SER A 633 -20.14 -12.72 12.50
CA SER A 633 -21.53 -12.27 12.39
C SER A 633 -21.68 -11.10 11.43
N SER A 634 -22.89 -10.92 10.88
CA SER A 634 -23.17 -9.77 10.02
C SER A 634 -24.61 -9.27 10.03
N PHE A 635 -24.78 -7.98 9.79
CA PHE A 635 -26.04 -7.33 9.44
C PHE A 635 -25.98 -6.85 7.99
N THR A 636 -26.80 -7.38 7.09
CA THR A 636 -26.79 -7.03 5.66
C THR A 636 -28.12 -6.45 5.24
N MET A 637 -28.11 -5.26 4.66
CA MET A 637 -29.31 -4.57 4.18
C MET A 637 -29.41 -4.57 2.67
N THR A 638 -30.59 -4.21 2.16
CA THR A 638 -30.85 -4.11 0.72
C THR A 638 -31.25 -2.69 0.33
N THR A 639 -30.63 -2.18 -0.73
CA THR A 639 -31.03 -0.97 -1.46
C THR A 639 -31.37 -1.32 -2.92
N GLY A 640 -31.17 -0.43 -3.89
CA GLY A 640 -31.23 -0.77 -5.31
C GLY A 640 -30.46 0.17 -6.22
N GLY A 641 -30.19 -0.28 -7.44
CA GLY A 641 -29.37 0.44 -8.43
C GLY A 641 -29.89 1.83 -8.83
N MET A 642 -31.18 2.14 -8.59
CA MET A 642 -31.74 3.48 -8.82
C MET A 642 -31.10 4.57 -7.97
N LEU A 643 -30.44 4.22 -6.85
CA LEU A 643 -29.64 5.16 -6.07
C LEU A 643 -28.50 5.77 -6.90
N TYR A 644 -27.85 4.95 -7.72
CA TYR A 644 -26.64 5.31 -8.45
C TYR A 644 -26.92 5.77 -9.89
N ARG A 645 -28.03 5.30 -10.47
CA ARG A 645 -28.55 5.77 -11.76
C ARG A 645 -30.01 6.23 -11.61
N PRO A 646 -30.24 7.44 -11.06
CA PRO A 646 -31.58 7.94 -10.77
C PRO A 646 -32.39 8.18 -12.05
N ARG A 647 -33.72 8.04 -11.94
CA ARG A 647 -34.68 8.40 -12.99
C ARG A 647 -35.43 9.68 -12.63
N LYS A 648 -35.81 10.46 -13.64
CA LYS A 648 -36.67 11.66 -13.47
C LYS A 648 -37.93 11.29 -12.69
N GLY A 649 -38.28 12.10 -11.70
CA GLY A 649 -39.49 11.92 -10.88
C GLY A 649 -39.34 11.01 -9.65
N ALA A 650 -38.17 10.41 -9.41
CA ALA A 650 -37.96 9.46 -8.30
C ALA A 650 -37.21 10.04 -7.09
N SER A 651 -36.94 11.36 -7.03
CA SER A 651 -36.00 11.93 -6.06
C SER A 651 -36.34 11.69 -4.58
N PRO A 652 -37.58 11.90 -4.07
CA PRO A 652 -37.84 11.70 -2.64
C PRO A 652 -37.87 10.21 -2.26
N PHE A 653 -38.32 9.35 -3.18
CA PHE A 653 -38.22 7.90 -3.01
C PHE A 653 -36.76 7.42 -2.95
N ILE A 654 -35.91 7.90 -3.84
CA ILE A 654 -34.48 7.58 -3.85
C ILE A 654 -33.80 8.10 -2.57
N ALA A 655 -34.20 9.28 -2.07
CA ALA A 655 -33.68 9.79 -0.80
C ALA A 655 -34.01 8.85 0.39
N ALA A 656 -35.25 8.36 0.49
CA ALA A 656 -35.65 7.41 1.53
C ALA A 656 -34.94 6.05 1.39
N ALA A 657 -34.87 5.49 0.17
CA ALA A 657 -34.24 4.20 -0.08
C ALA A 657 -32.70 4.25 -0.01
N GLY A 658 -32.10 5.38 -0.39
CA GLY A 658 -30.67 5.63 -0.42
C GLY A 658 -30.05 5.94 0.92
N GLY A 659 -30.84 6.39 1.91
CA GLY A 659 -30.37 6.67 3.27
C GLY A 659 -29.67 5.48 3.95
N LYS A 660 -29.91 4.25 3.47
CA LYS A 660 -29.24 3.04 3.93
C LYS A 660 -27.74 3.03 3.63
N GLU A 661 -27.25 3.71 2.60
CA GLU A 661 -25.82 3.72 2.25
C GLU A 661 -24.93 4.42 3.31
N PRO A 662 -25.18 5.69 3.68
CA PRO A 662 -24.44 6.31 4.78
C PRO A 662 -24.71 5.60 6.10
N PHE A 663 -25.94 5.12 6.32
CA PHE A 663 -26.30 4.37 7.53
C PHE A 663 -25.48 3.08 7.67
N THR A 664 -25.24 2.33 6.59
CA THR A 664 -24.41 1.12 6.58
C THR A 664 -23.00 1.39 7.11
N LYS A 665 -22.38 2.48 6.64
CA LYS A 665 -21.01 2.85 7.02
C LYS A 665 -20.92 3.25 8.49
N ALA A 666 -21.88 4.05 8.97
CA ALA A 666 -21.95 4.43 10.37
C ALA A 666 -22.24 3.22 11.28
N LEU A 667 -23.26 2.42 10.93
CA LEU A 667 -23.64 1.25 11.70
C LEU A 667 -22.54 0.17 11.76
N ALA A 668 -21.71 0.06 10.71
CA ALA A 668 -20.53 -0.81 10.73
C ALA A 668 -19.52 -0.44 11.84
N LEU A 669 -19.38 0.85 12.13
CA LEU A 669 -18.54 1.34 13.22
C LEU A 669 -19.21 1.07 14.58
N ASP A 670 -20.52 1.35 14.67
CA ASP A 670 -21.28 1.19 15.92
C ASP A 670 -21.40 -0.26 16.38
N LEU A 671 -21.50 -1.21 15.43
CA LEU A 671 -21.68 -2.63 15.73
C LEU A 671 -20.38 -3.44 15.78
N ALA A 672 -19.21 -2.84 15.52
CA ALA A 672 -17.93 -3.53 15.55
C ALA A 672 -17.76 -4.35 16.85
N PRO A 673 -17.36 -5.64 16.78
CA PRO A 673 -16.79 -6.35 15.63
C PRO A 673 -17.80 -6.97 14.65
N ILE A 674 -19.12 -6.83 14.86
CA ILE A 674 -20.13 -7.32 13.91
C ILE A 674 -20.00 -6.54 12.61
N ARG A 675 -20.05 -7.24 11.47
CA ARG A 675 -19.94 -6.63 10.15
C ARG A 675 -21.28 -6.09 9.68
N VAL A 676 -21.27 -4.94 9.00
CA VAL A 676 -22.49 -4.36 8.42
C VAL A 676 -22.26 -4.06 6.96
N ASN A 677 -23.14 -4.53 6.06
CA ASN A 677 -22.98 -4.34 4.62
C ASN A 677 -24.30 -4.00 3.94
N LEU A 678 -24.20 -3.52 2.71
CA LEU A 678 -25.30 -3.18 1.85
C LEU A 678 -25.18 -3.96 0.53
N VAL A 679 -26.28 -4.52 0.06
CA VAL A 679 -26.38 -5.07 -1.30
C VAL A 679 -27.27 -4.15 -2.13
N SER A 680 -26.82 -3.82 -3.34
CA SER A 680 -27.52 -2.99 -4.32
C SER A 680 -27.82 -3.80 -5.58
N PRO A 681 -28.97 -4.49 -5.62
CA PRO A 681 -29.40 -5.22 -6.81
C PRO A 681 -29.83 -4.29 -7.95
N GLY A 682 -29.65 -4.75 -9.18
CA GLY A 682 -30.22 -4.15 -10.38
C GLY A 682 -31.70 -4.50 -10.58
N ALA A 683 -32.11 -4.70 -11.83
CA ALA A 683 -33.42 -5.28 -12.14
C ALA A 683 -33.34 -6.80 -11.99
N ILE A 684 -34.09 -7.34 -11.02
CA ILE A 684 -34.10 -8.76 -10.66
C ILE A 684 -35.51 -9.32 -10.85
N ASP A 685 -35.62 -10.49 -11.48
CA ASP A 685 -36.89 -11.19 -11.75
C ASP A 685 -37.58 -11.57 -10.42
N THR A 686 -38.45 -10.67 -9.96
CA THR A 686 -39.21 -10.81 -8.72
C THR A 686 -40.62 -10.26 -8.92
N GLU A 687 -41.57 -10.79 -8.16
CA GLU A 687 -42.95 -10.28 -8.12
C GLU A 687 -43.01 -8.76 -7.88
N LEU A 688 -42.10 -8.23 -7.04
CA LEU A 688 -41.96 -6.81 -6.74
C LEU A 688 -41.59 -5.98 -7.98
N LEU A 689 -40.76 -6.51 -8.87
CA LEU A 689 -40.40 -5.82 -10.09
C LEU A 689 -41.61 -5.72 -11.04
N TRP A 690 -42.32 -6.83 -11.24
CA TRP A 690 -43.41 -6.93 -12.23
C TRP A 690 -44.68 -6.20 -11.81
N SER A 691 -45.01 -6.19 -10.51
CA SER A 691 -46.18 -5.51 -9.96
C SER A 691 -46.12 -3.98 -10.07
N SER A 692 -44.95 -3.41 -10.38
CA SER A 692 -44.74 -1.96 -10.47
C SER A 692 -44.74 -1.37 -11.90
N ALA A 693 -44.95 -2.18 -12.93
CA ALA A 693 -44.71 -1.80 -14.32
C ALA A 693 -45.99 -1.74 -15.19
N PRO A 694 -46.28 -0.62 -15.87
CA PRO A 694 -47.31 -0.59 -16.91
C PRO A 694 -46.81 -1.40 -18.13
N GLY A 695 -47.46 -2.52 -18.44
CA GLY A 695 -47.14 -3.36 -19.60
C GLY A 695 -46.75 -4.82 -19.28
N GLY A 696 -46.66 -5.21 -18.01
CA GLY A 696 -46.39 -6.59 -17.59
C GLY A 696 -44.93 -7.03 -17.76
N LYS A 697 -44.66 -8.30 -17.46
CA LYS A 697 -43.29 -8.89 -17.39
C LYS A 697 -42.50 -8.73 -18.69
N ALA A 698 -43.11 -9.06 -19.84
CA ALA A 698 -42.41 -9.06 -21.14
C ALA A 698 -41.94 -7.66 -21.58
N ALA A 699 -42.76 -6.63 -21.42
CA ALA A 699 -42.40 -5.25 -21.79
C ALA A 699 -41.24 -4.73 -20.92
N LEU A 700 -41.25 -5.10 -19.64
CA LEU A 700 -40.22 -4.68 -18.69
C LEU A 700 -38.92 -5.47 -18.88
N GLU A 701 -38.99 -6.76 -19.22
CA GLU A 701 -37.84 -7.55 -19.68
C GLU A 701 -37.17 -6.92 -20.89
N GLU A 702 -37.93 -6.56 -21.92
CA GLU A 702 -37.37 -5.92 -23.11
C GLU A 702 -36.75 -4.55 -22.79
N ALA A 703 -37.38 -3.77 -21.92
CA ALA A 703 -36.86 -2.48 -21.49
C ALA A 703 -35.54 -2.61 -20.72
N TYR A 704 -35.42 -3.56 -19.78
CA TYR A 704 -34.18 -3.73 -19.00
C TYR A 704 -33.08 -4.47 -19.75
N LYS A 705 -33.42 -5.37 -20.69
CA LYS A 705 -32.44 -5.97 -21.62
C LYS A 705 -31.65 -4.90 -22.39
N LYS A 706 -32.28 -3.76 -22.71
CA LYS A 706 -31.63 -2.66 -23.43
C LYS A 706 -30.78 -1.73 -22.54
N VAL A 707 -30.85 -1.86 -21.22
CA VAL A 707 -30.23 -0.90 -20.27
C VAL A 707 -29.05 -1.51 -19.51
N GLY A 708 -28.95 -2.83 -19.36
CA GLY A 708 -27.78 -3.49 -18.76
C GLY A 708 -26.79 -3.98 -19.80
N ILE A 709 -25.48 -3.97 -19.49
CA ILE A 709 -24.43 -4.47 -20.40
C ILE A 709 -24.58 -5.96 -20.70
N LEU A 710 -25.07 -6.74 -19.72
CA LEU A 710 -25.29 -8.18 -19.90
C LEU A 710 -26.55 -8.53 -20.72
N ASN A 711 -27.30 -7.52 -21.20
CA ASN A 711 -28.49 -7.69 -22.03
C ASN A 711 -29.54 -8.67 -21.48
N ARG A 712 -29.66 -8.73 -20.14
CA ARG A 712 -30.65 -9.55 -19.43
C ARG A 712 -31.04 -8.93 -18.10
N ILE A 713 -32.17 -9.39 -17.57
CA ILE A 713 -32.54 -9.18 -16.17
C ILE A 713 -31.80 -10.23 -15.33
N GLY A 714 -31.44 -9.86 -14.09
CA GLY A 714 -30.82 -10.79 -13.15
C GLY A 714 -31.85 -11.74 -12.57
N ASP A 715 -31.43 -12.98 -12.36
CA ASP A 715 -32.21 -13.97 -11.62
C ASP A 715 -32.02 -13.77 -10.12
N VAL A 716 -32.86 -14.40 -9.30
CA VAL A 716 -32.75 -14.28 -7.84
C VAL A 716 -31.40 -14.86 -7.37
N GLU A 717 -30.99 -15.97 -7.99
CA GLU A 717 -29.77 -16.72 -7.74
C GLU A 717 -28.51 -15.86 -7.93
N ASP A 718 -28.48 -14.99 -8.95
CA ASP A 718 -27.36 -14.07 -9.20
C ASP A 718 -27.10 -13.16 -7.99
N VAL A 719 -28.17 -12.72 -7.33
CA VAL A 719 -28.11 -11.82 -6.19
C VAL A 719 -27.83 -12.58 -4.90
N VAL A 720 -28.42 -13.77 -4.74
CA VAL A 720 -28.21 -14.65 -3.58
C VAL A 720 -26.73 -14.94 -3.38
N GLU A 721 -25.98 -15.23 -4.44
CA GLU A 721 -24.54 -15.47 -4.36
C GLU A 721 -23.78 -14.32 -3.70
N GLY A 722 -24.18 -13.07 -3.95
CA GLY A 722 -23.58 -11.90 -3.30
C GLY A 722 -23.86 -11.84 -1.80
N TYR A 723 -25.09 -12.16 -1.37
CA TYR A 723 -25.40 -12.24 0.06
C TYR A 723 -24.64 -13.37 0.74
N LEU A 724 -24.61 -14.57 0.14
CA LEU A 724 -23.85 -15.70 0.65
C LEU A 724 -22.37 -15.36 0.75
N ALA A 725 -21.79 -14.69 -0.26
CA ALA A 725 -20.40 -14.26 -0.25
C ALA A 725 -20.10 -13.30 0.92
N ILE A 726 -20.94 -12.29 1.13
CA ILE A 726 -20.76 -11.31 2.21
C ILE A 726 -20.99 -11.94 3.59
N MET A 727 -21.94 -12.87 3.75
CA MET A 727 -22.12 -13.61 4.99
C MET A 727 -20.90 -14.50 5.30
N LYS A 728 -20.38 -15.22 4.30
CA LYS A 728 -19.17 -16.08 4.42
C LYS A 728 -17.85 -15.30 4.56
N SER A 729 -17.83 -14.03 4.17
CA SER A 729 -16.66 -13.16 4.20
C SER A 729 -16.53 -12.45 5.54
N GLY A 730 -15.77 -13.04 6.47
CA GLY A 730 -15.45 -12.43 7.77
C GLY A 730 -14.62 -11.14 7.71
N PHE A 731 -14.36 -10.60 6.51
CA PHE A 731 -13.55 -9.39 6.31
C PHE A 731 -14.28 -8.31 5.47
N THR A 732 -15.55 -8.51 5.10
CA THR A 732 -16.33 -7.50 4.37
C THR A 732 -17.24 -6.76 5.36
N THR A 733 -17.01 -5.46 5.57
CA THR A 733 -17.85 -4.57 6.39
C THR A 733 -17.83 -3.15 5.79
N GLY A 734 -18.86 -2.35 6.07
CA GLY A 734 -19.04 -0.98 5.56
C GLY A 734 -19.19 -0.87 4.04
N SER A 735 -19.38 -1.99 3.33
CA SER A 735 -19.30 -2.06 1.87
C SER A 735 -20.69 -2.09 1.22
N THR A 736 -20.81 -1.45 0.06
CA THR A 736 -21.95 -1.66 -0.85
C THR A 736 -21.54 -2.60 -1.98
N VAL A 737 -22.25 -3.71 -2.12
CA VAL A 737 -22.02 -4.70 -3.18
C VAL A 737 -23.08 -4.55 -4.27
N HIS A 738 -22.63 -4.17 -5.46
CA HIS A 738 -23.49 -3.95 -6.62
C HIS A 738 -23.65 -5.24 -7.42
N ILE A 739 -24.89 -5.69 -7.64
CA ILE A 739 -25.22 -6.89 -8.40
C ILE A 739 -26.28 -6.51 -9.43
N GLU A 740 -25.83 -5.94 -10.54
CA GLU A 740 -26.72 -5.15 -11.40
C GLU A 740 -26.51 -5.35 -12.92
N GLY A 741 -25.62 -6.26 -13.32
CA GLY A 741 -25.45 -6.65 -14.73
C GLY A 741 -24.89 -5.56 -15.65
N GLY A 742 -24.17 -4.58 -15.08
CA GLY A 742 -23.55 -3.46 -15.79
C GLY A 742 -24.50 -2.29 -16.11
N PHE A 743 -25.71 -2.29 -15.56
CA PHE A 743 -26.63 -1.16 -15.48
C PHE A 743 -26.00 0.17 -15.04
N LEU A 744 -24.95 0.16 -14.20
CA LEU A 744 -24.25 1.41 -13.81
C LEU A 744 -23.25 1.93 -14.84
N LEU A 745 -22.85 1.09 -15.79
CA LEU A 745 -21.84 1.39 -16.81
C LEU A 745 -22.43 1.65 -18.20
N ALA A 746 -23.56 1.02 -18.51
CA ALA A 746 -24.41 1.36 -19.67
C ALA A 746 -25.02 2.76 -19.48
#